data_AF-A0A355GFM9-F1
#
_entry.id   AF-A0A355GFM9-F1
#
_cell.length_a   1.000
_cell.length_b   1.000
_cell.length_c   1.000
_cell.angle_alpha   90.00
_cell.angle_beta   90.00
_cell.angle_gamma   90.00
#
_symmetry.space_group_name_H-M   'P 1'
#
loop_
_entity.id
_entity.type
_entity.pdbx_description
1 polymer ?
#
loop_
_entity_poly.entity_id
_entity_poly.type
_entity_poly.pdbx_seq_one_letter_code
_entity_poly.pdbx_strand_id
1 'polypeptide(L)'
;MSGISSGVGLATGLNINEIVDAIIGVQRNALVKLANRASAFEATEGGIKTLEANLLTLNNSVKKLGLKSTFETLQATSSDTSQFNVAANSTATAASYQLQGLRLASNHQVVSKGFADADSTPIGTATTITLSQGGKLNESKLLEELNNGLGVQRGSIRITDRDGQTEVIDLTRTLNIQDVVDEINGSATSIVASIEDDHLVLTDTSSGLGTLKVSEVAGGKTAADLGILQSVAGSTLTGDSVYRVTSDFNLSQINDGNGINTVSGLEDLQITASDASTFNVNLDSAQSLGDVVDLINNNASNGGIVTAEITSAGKLSLTDNTGGVATTFEVTALNGSLAARELGIETTGLGGTITGTLSGGLNSVLLRNLNGGVSASGPVLNAGQVYFEDGAGGNATIDFTGVETLDDVIDAINANGSIQIEASLNATKTGIQIKDTSAASGTSIEIQDTSGNLASFLKIDTLLADSKHTVDSGSLDLRYINQDTSLSTYGKNGTAVSLGSIRITDRAGVSFNVNLSDPETTKTVGDVLTKINDAAGTAGAQVIARLNDTGDGFIVESTGGSAFDVKVEEVSSGTVAATLGIKGSGTMGVTSRQVTEISVEATDTLEDITEKINATGVASATIIDDGTAFNSARLSITSSRSGAAGGLTLESDFNFGFATSVEADDALIRIGSNPQTSFLLTSSTNSFNDAITGLEIDLKSVGTSPSTINVARDTSGIKSTINSFITSYNSFVDATKTLTSYNVDTNQRGVLNGNSVVLTTVSRLEGMLTKKLSISNSAIKSMSELGVQF
;
A
#
# COMPACT_ATOMS: atom_id res chain seq x y z
N MET A 1 -79.24 -58.49 39.99
CA MET A 1 -78.56 -57.23 39.64
C MET A 1 -78.93 -56.88 38.21
N SER A 2 -79.61 -55.77 38.06
CA SER A 2 -80.03 -55.17 36.79
C SER A 2 -78.79 -54.63 36.06
N GLY A 3 -78.60 -55.02 34.80
CA GLY A 3 -77.64 -54.42 33.89
C GLY A 3 -78.39 -53.93 32.67
N ILE A 4 -78.79 -52.66 32.68
CA ILE A 4 -79.48 -52.00 31.57
C ILE A 4 -78.40 -51.72 30.50
N SER A 5 -78.50 -52.37 29.34
CA SER A 5 -77.69 -52.02 28.16
C SER A 5 -78.25 -50.73 27.55
N SER A 6 -77.46 -49.66 27.59
CA SER A 6 -77.85 -48.28 27.25
C SER A 6 -77.95 -47.98 25.74
N GLY A 7 -77.96 -48.99 24.87
CA GLY A 7 -77.87 -48.81 23.40
C GLY A 7 -79.17 -49.00 22.61
N VAL A 8 -80.27 -49.44 23.23
CA VAL A 8 -81.51 -49.79 22.51
C VAL A 8 -82.69 -49.01 23.09
N GLY A 9 -83.42 -48.29 22.24
CA GLY A 9 -84.60 -47.52 22.67
C GLY A 9 -85.71 -48.43 23.20
N LEU A 10 -86.03 -48.30 24.48
CA LEU A 10 -86.95 -49.18 25.23
C LEU A 10 -88.42 -49.20 24.75
N ALA A 11 -88.80 -48.39 23.75
CA ALA A 11 -90.18 -48.33 23.24
C ALA A 11 -90.34 -48.54 21.72
N THR A 12 -89.25 -48.56 20.93
CA THR A 12 -89.35 -48.56 19.45
C THR A 12 -88.57 -49.68 18.77
N GLY A 13 -87.71 -50.43 19.48
CA GLY A 13 -86.89 -51.50 18.89
C GLY A 13 -85.79 -51.01 17.93
N LEU A 14 -85.51 -49.70 17.91
CA LEU A 14 -84.50 -49.09 17.06
C LEU A 14 -83.12 -49.09 17.75
N ASN A 15 -82.09 -49.56 17.05
CA ASN A 15 -80.69 -49.59 17.49
C ASN A 15 -80.10 -48.18 17.39
N ILE A 16 -79.98 -47.50 18.53
CA ILE A 16 -79.59 -46.09 18.58
C ILE A 16 -78.11 -45.94 18.18
N ASN A 17 -77.25 -46.93 18.47
CA ASN A 17 -75.85 -46.92 18.07
C ASN A 17 -75.68 -47.04 16.54
N GLU A 18 -76.43 -47.93 15.87
CA GLU A 18 -76.40 -48.01 14.40
C GLU A 18 -76.96 -46.75 13.73
N ILE A 19 -77.98 -46.12 14.31
CA ILE A 19 -78.53 -44.86 13.79
C ILE A 19 -77.52 -43.71 14.00
N VAL A 20 -76.87 -43.64 15.15
CA VAL A 20 -75.81 -42.66 15.43
C VAL A 20 -74.58 -42.89 14.55
N ASP A 21 -74.14 -44.14 14.37
CA ASP A 21 -73.03 -44.49 13.47
C ASP A 21 -73.38 -44.25 11.99
N ALA A 22 -74.63 -44.45 11.58
CA ALA A 22 -75.11 -44.09 10.25
C ALA A 22 -75.14 -42.57 10.04
N ILE A 23 -75.56 -41.78 11.04
CA ILE A 23 -75.57 -40.30 10.98
C ILE A 23 -74.13 -39.75 11.03
N ILE A 24 -73.27 -40.27 11.92
CA ILE A 24 -71.83 -39.93 11.98
C ILE A 24 -71.13 -40.40 10.70
N GLY A 25 -71.49 -41.54 10.13
CA GLY A 25 -70.98 -42.03 8.84
C GLY A 25 -71.35 -41.13 7.67
N VAL A 26 -72.58 -40.62 7.63
CA VAL A 26 -73.03 -39.62 6.63
C VAL A 26 -72.28 -38.29 6.80
N GLN A 27 -72.05 -37.82 8.04
CA GLN A 27 -71.25 -36.62 8.31
C GLN A 27 -69.75 -36.82 8.02
N ARG A 28 -69.18 -37.99 8.33
CA ARG A 28 -67.81 -38.38 7.98
C ARG A 28 -67.62 -38.46 6.47
N ASN A 29 -68.62 -38.90 5.71
CA ASN A 29 -68.57 -38.87 4.24
C ASN A 29 -68.47 -37.44 3.68
N ALA A 30 -69.17 -36.47 4.28
CA ALA A 30 -69.03 -35.06 3.91
C ALA A 30 -67.61 -34.54 4.25
N LEU A 31 -67.08 -34.93 5.41
CA LEU A 31 -65.74 -34.55 5.86
C LEU A 31 -64.64 -35.19 5.00
N VAL A 32 -64.76 -36.46 4.63
CA VAL A 32 -63.85 -37.15 3.70
C VAL A 32 -63.91 -36.52 2.30
N LYS A 33 -65.10 -36.14 1.81
CA LYS A 33 -65.23 -35.40 0.54
C LYS A 33 -64.55 -34.03 0.60
N LEU A 34 -64.67 -33.30 1.72
CA LEU A 34 -64.00 -32.02 1.93
C LEU A 34 -62.48 -32.20 2.05
N ALA A 35 -62.01 -33.19 2.80
CA ALA A 35 -60.59 -33.52 2.93
C ALA A 35 -59.99 -33.92 1.57
N ASN A 36 -60.67 -34.76 0.79
CA ASN A 36 -60.24 -35.12 -0.56
C ASN A 36 -60.21 -33.91 -1.50
N ARG A 37 -61.15 -32.98 -1.37
CA ARG A 37 -61.13 -31.71 -2.13
C ARG A 37 -59.97 -30.82 -1.68
N ALA A 38 -59.71 -30.73 -0.38
CA ALA A 38 -58.57 -29.97 0.16
C ALA A 38 -57.24 -30.53 -0.35
N SER A 39 -57.02 -31.85 -0.25
CA SER A 39 -55.82 -32.50 -0.79
C SER A 39 -55.69 -32.35 -2.30
N ALA A 40 -56.79 -32.33 -3.05
CA ALA A 40 -56.76 -32.05 -4.49
C ALA A 40 -56.34 -30.60 -4.77
N PHE A 41 -56.83 -29.62 -4.01
CA PHE A 41 -56.40 -28.22 -4.13
C PHE A 41 -54.95 -28.01 -3.72
N GLU A 42 -54.48 -28.66 -2.65
CA GLU A 42 -53.06 -28.64 -2.25
C GLU A 42 -52.15 -29.22 -3.34
N ALA A 43 -52.57 -30.32 -3.98
CA ALA A 43 -51.84 -30.90 -5.11
C ALA A 43 -51.83 -29.98 -6.35
N THR A 44 -52.95 -29.29 -6.65
CA THR A 44 -53.01 -28.28 -7.70
C THR A 44 -52.11 -27.09 -7.39
N GLU A 45 -52.13 -26.58 -6.16
CA GLU A 45 -51.27 -25.49 -5.71
C GLU A 45 -49.79 -25.87 -5.83
N GLY A 46 -49.43 -27.08 -5.39
CA GLY A 46 -48.07 -27.62 -5.54
C GLY A 46 -47.63 -27.67 -7.00
N GLY A 47 -48.48 -28.18 -7.90
CA GLY A 47 -48.20 -28.21 -9.34
C GLY A 47 -48.03 -26.82 -9.96
N ILE A 48 -48.85 -25.83 -9.56
CA ILE A 48 -48.72 -24.45 -10.02
C ILE A 48 -47.40 -23.84 -9.52
N LYS A 49 -47.05 -24.02 -8.24
CA LYS A 49 -45.77 -23.56 -7.67
C LYS A 49 -44.57 -24.17 -8.39
N THR A 50 -44.64 -25.44 -8.78
CA THR A 50 -43.60 -26.08 -9.60
C THR A 50 -43.47 -25.41 -10.98
N LEU A 51 -44.58 -25.13 -11.66
CA LEU A 51 -44.54 -24.43 -12.95
C LEU A 51 -44.04 -23.00 -12.81
N GLU A 52 -44.44 -22.29 -11.75
CA GLU A 52 -43.99 -20.93 -11.45
C GLU A 52 -42.48 -20.89 -11.24
N ALA A 53 -41.91 -21.82 -10.47
CA ALA A 53 -40.47 -21.91 -10.25
C ALA A 53 -39.69 -22.18 -11.56
N ASN A 54 -40.20 -23.09 -12.40
CA ASN A 54 -39.59 -23.36 -13.72
C ASN A 54 -39.70 -22.15 -14.66
N LEU A 55 -40.86 -21.47 -14.68
CA LEU A 55 -41.07 -20.28 -15.48
C LEU A 55 -40.19 -19.11 -15.03
N LEU A 56 -39.99 -18.94 -13.72
CA LEU A 56 -39.08 -17.93 -13.17
C LEU A 56 -37.63 -18.21 -13.60
N THR A 57 -37.22 -19.47 -13.57
CA THR A 57 -35.88 -19.91 -14.01
C THR A 57 -35.69 -19.65 -15.50
N LEU A 58 -36.67 -20.01 -16.33
CA LEU A 58 -36.68 -19.71 -17.76
C LEU A 58 -36.66 -18.20 -18.04
N ASN A 59 -37.46 -17.41 -17.32
CA ASN A 59 -37.50 -15.96 -17.44
C ASN A 59 -36.13 -15.32 -17.14
N ASN A 60 -35.43 -15.81 -16.11
CA ASN A 60 -34.08 -15.34 -15.79
C ASN A 60 -33.07 -15.69 -16.90
N SER A 61 -33.13 -16.90 -17.46
CA SER A 61 -32.30 -17.31 -18.60
C SER A 61 -32.57 -16.46 -19.85
N VAL A 62 -33.84 -16.16 -20.16
CA VAL A 62 -34.24 -15.27 -21.27
C VAL A 62 -33.76 -13.84 -21.04
N LYS A 63 -33.92 -13.30 -19.83
CA LYS A 63 -33.41 -11.97 -19.49
C LYS A 63 -31.91 -11.86 -19.73
N LYS A 64 -31.13 -12.87 -19.33
CA LYS A 64 -29.68 -12.92 -19.57
C LYS A 64 -29.35 -12.90 -21.07
N LEU A 65 -30.01 -13.75 -21.86
CA LEU A 65 -29.87 -13.75 -23.32
C LEU A 65 -30.33 -12.45 -24.00
N GLY A 66 -31.19 -11.66 -23.36
CA GLY A 66 -31.63 -10.37 -23.88
C GLY A 66 -30.60 -9.24 -23.71
N LEU A 67 -29.55 -9.44 -22.92
CA LEU A 67 -28.54 -8.42 -22.65
C LEU A 67 -27.46 -8.42 -23.74
N LYS A 68 -27.16 -7.24 -24.28
CA LYS A 68 -26.04 -7.05 -25.22
C LYS A 68 -24.70 -7.50 -24.63
N SER A 69 -24.48 -7.21 -23.34
CA SER A 69 -23.27 -7.59 -22.60
C SER A 69 -23.01 -9.09 -22.57
N THR A 70 -24.04 -9.93 -22.64
CA THR A 70 -23.91 -11.40 -22.70
C THR A 70 -23.16 -11.88 -23.94
N PHE A 71 -23.20 -11.13 -25.04
CA PHE A 71 -22.55 -11.48 -26.31
C PHE A 71 -21.24 -10.70 -26.56
N GLU A 72 -20.93 -9.76 -25.68
CA GLU A 72 -19.72 -8.95 -25.70
C GLU A 72 -18.72 -9.36 -24.62
N THR A 73 -19.01 -10.42 -23.86
CA THR A 73 -18.10 -10.98 -22.87
C THR A 73 -16.79 -11.41 -23.53
N LEU A 74 -15.68 -11.04 -22.88
CA LEU A 74 -14.34 -11.45 -23.26
C LEU A 74 -13.86 -12.54 -22.30
N GLN A 75 -12.97 -13.40 -22.79
CA GLN A 75 -12.24 -14.38 -22.04
C GLN A 75 -10.75 -14.16 -22.28
N ALA A 76 -9.96 -14.18 -21.20
CA ALA A 76 -8.51 -14.26 -21.26
C ALA A 76 -8.08 -15.72 -21.12
N THR A 77 -7.08 -16.13 -21.90
CA THR A 77 -6.42 -17.44 -21.77
C THR A 77 -4.91 -17.26 -21.72
N SER A 78 -4.22 -18.08 -20.92
CA SER A 78 -2.74 -18.13 -20.86
C SER A 78 -2.22 -19.34 -21.62
N SER A 79 -1.14 -19.19 -22.39
CA SER A 79 -0.45 -20.33 -23.00
C SER A 79 0.32 -21.18 -21.97
N ASP A 80 0.68 -20.60 -20.83
CA ASP A 80 1.28 -21.28 -19.69
C ASP A 80 0.43 -21.04 -18.42
N THR A 81 -0.43 -22.01 -18.11
CA THR A 81 -1.32 -21.96 -16.94
C THR A 81 -0.62 -22.34 -15.63
N SER A 82 0.65 -22.78 -15.69
CA SER A 82 1.48 -23.03 -14.51
C SER A 82 2.07 -21.73 -13.97
N GLN A 83 2.39 -20.78 -14.87
CA GLN A 83 2.82 -19.43 -14.51
C GLN A 83 1.64 -18.54 -14.14
N PHE A 84 0.58 -18.52 -14.96
CA PHE A 84 -0.49 -17.52 -14.82
C PHE A 84 -1.89 -18.12 -14.81
N ASN A 85 -2.74 -17.56 -13.95
CA ASN A 85 -4.19 -17.58 -14.14
C ASN A 85 -4.64 -16.18 -14.57
N VAL A 86 -5.55 -16.10 -15.54
CA VAL A 86 -5.98 -14.83 -16.11
C VAL A 86 -7.48 -14.80 -16.28
N ALA A 87 -8.08 -13.66 -15.99
CA ALA A 87 -9.48 -13.36 -16.28
C ALA A 87 -9.60 -12.00 -16.97
N ALA A 88 -10.71 -11.80 -17.67
CA ALA A 88 -11.04 -10.54 -18.34
C ALA A 88 -12.39 -10.05 -17.84
N ASN A 89 -12.46 -8.77 -17.46
CA ASN A 89 -13.70 -8.10 -17.07
C ASN A 89 -14.28 -7.29 -18.24
N SER A 90 -15.30 -6.47 -17.97
CA SER A 90 -16.02 -5.71 -19.01
C SER A 90 -15.25 -4.54 -19.62
N THR A 91 -14.15 -4.08 -19.02
CA THR A 91 -13.30 -3.01 -19.57
C THR A 91 -12.14 -3.55 -20.40
N ALA A 92 -11.97 -4.88 -20.43
CA ALA A 92 -10.92 -5.53 -21.21
C ALA A 92 -11.08 -5.26 -22.71
N THR A 93 -9.95 -5.22 -23.42
CA THR A 93 -9.91 -5.10 -24.88
C THR A 93 -9.32 -6.37 -25.49
N ALA A 94 -9.89 -6.83 -26.61
CA ALA A 94 -9.40 -8.01 -27.32
C ALA A 94 -8.00 -7.76 -27.91
N ALA A 95 -6.99 -8.45 -27.38
CA ALA A 95 -5.58 -8.30 -27.73
C ALA A 95 -4.77 -9.52 -27.25
N SER A 96 -3.51 -9.59 -27.67
CA SER A 96 -2.55 -10.59 -27.18
C SER A 96 -1.37 -9.91 -26.52
N TYR A 97 -1.01 -10.38 -25.33
CA TYR A 97 0.08 -9.86 -24.50
C TYR A 97 1.10 -10.97 -24.23
N GLN A 98 2.38 -10.62 -24.11
CA GLN A 98 3.42 -11.55 -23.64
C GLN A 98 3.76 -11.18 -22.20
N LEU A 99 3.57 -12.12 -21.27
CA LEU A 99 3.86 -11.95 -19.85
C LEU A 99 4.85 -12.99 -19.38
N GLN A 100 5.75 -12.66 -18.46
CA GLN A 100 6.60 -13.64 -17.79
C GLN A 100 6.63 -13.39 -16.29
N GLY A 101 6.42 -14.46 -15.52
CA GLY A 101 6.59 -14.41 -14.07
C GLY A 101 8.06 -14.41 -13.71
N LEU A 102 8.54 -13.41 -12.97
CA LEU A 102 9.95 -13.30 -12.58
C LEU A 102 10.16 -13.59 -11.09
N ARG A 103 9.26 -13.13 -10.21
CA ARG A 103 9.33 -13.33 -8.76
C ARG A 103 7.92 -13.38 -8.16
N LEU A 104 7.73 -14.18 -7.12
CA LEU A 104 6.47 -14.21 -6.34
C LEU A 104 6.58 -13.25 -5.16
N ALA A 105 5.44 -12.72 -4.72
CA ALA A 105 5.39 -11.96 -3.48
C ALA A 105 5.68 -12.89 -2.29
N SER A 106 6.48 -12.41 -1.34
CA SER A 106 6.80 -13.09 -0.09
C SER A 106 6.38 -12.24 1.11
N ASN A 107 6.23 -12.88 2.27
CA ASN A 107 6.03 -12.17 3.54
C ASN A 107 7.37 -12.14 4.29
N HIS A 108 7.72 -10.99 4.85
CA HIS A 108 8.94 -10.86 5.66
C HIS A 108 8.87 -11.83 6.84
N GLN A 109 9.93 -12.62 7.04
CA GLN A 109 10.08 -13.47 8.22
C GLN A 109 11.40 -13.17 8.92
N VAL A 110 11.32 -12.92 10.22
CA VAL A 110 12.47 -12.79 11.11
C VAL A 110 12.46 -13.87 12.17
N VAL A 111 13.65 -14.27 12.61
CA VAL A 111 13.85 -15.29 13.65
C VAL A 111 14.82 -14.75 14.69
N SER A 112 14.47 -14.90 15.97
CA SER A 112 15.33 -14.48 17.08
C SER A 112 16.55 -15.38 17.27
N LYS A 113 17.47 -14.95 18.13
CA LYS A 113 18.43 -15.84 18.77
C LYS A 113 17.69 -16.92 19.59
N GLY A 114 18.42 -17.95 20.00
CA GLY A 114 17.87 -18.99 20.87
C GLY A 114 17.67 -18.51 22.31
N PHE A 115 16.60 -19.01 22.94
CA PHE A 115 16.26 -18.84 24.35
C PHE A 115 16.10 -20.19 25.03
N ALA A 116 16.33 -20.23 26.34
CA ALA A 116 16.42 -21.46 27.13
C ALA A 116 15.18 -22.36 26.98
N ASP A 117 13.99 -21.75 27.00
CA ASP A 117 12.70 -22.40 26.89
C ASP A 117 11.62 -21.37 26.45
N ALA A 118 10.40 -21.86 26.22
CA ALA A 118 9.30 -21.05 25.72
C ALA A 118 8.47 -20.36 26.83
N ASP A 119 8.30 -21.03 27.97
CA ASP A 119 7.14 -20.85 28.86
C ASP A 119 7.51 -20.70 30.35
N SER A 120 8.78 -20.86 30.73
CA SER A 120 9.18 -20.91 32.14
C SER A 120 10.24 -19.88 32.52
N THR A 121 11.14 -19.54 31.61
CA THR A 121 12.18 -18.52 31.84
C THR A 121 11.72 -17.15 31.35
N PRO A 122 11.55 -16.17 32.25
CA PRO A 122 11.23 -14.80 31.85
C PRO A 122 12.39 -14.15 31.10
N ILE A 123 12.10 -13.18 30.23
CA ILE A 123 13.14 -12.39 29.57
C ILE A 123 13.95 -11.51 30.54
N GLY A 124 13.40 -11.24 31.73
CA GLY A 124 14.09 -10.62 32.86
C GLY A 124 14.30 -9.11 32.76
N THR A 125 13.87 -8.47 31.68
CA THR A 125 13.99 -7.02 31.45
C THR A 125 12.69 -6.49 30.87
N ALA A 126 12.11 -5.46 31.49
CA ALA A 126 10.96 -4.77 30.89
C ALA A 126 11.46 -3.94 29.69
N THR A 127 10.75 -4.01 28.58
CA THR A 127 11.12 -3.31 27.34
C THR A 127 9.88 -3.10 26.46
N THR A 128 10.04 -2.38 25.35
CA THR A 128 9.03 -2.22 24.33
C THR A 128 9.57 -2.81 23.03
N ILE A 129 8.77 -3.67 22.39
CA ILE A 129 9.04 -4.09 21.01
C ILE A 129 8.24 -3.19 20.10
N THR A 130 8.95 -2.47 19.23
CA THR A 130 8.37 -1.60 18.22
C THR A 130 8.39 -2.33 16.89
N LEU A 131 7.21 -2.52 16.30
CA LEU A 131 7.02 -3.10 14.97
C LEU A 131 6.65 -1.99 13.99
N SER A 132 7.45 -1.79 12.95
CA SER A 132 7.14 -0.86 11.86
C SER A 132 7.26 -1.53 10.49
N GLN A 133 6.63 -0.95 9.47
CA GLN A 133 6.69 -1.39 8.06
C GLN A 133 7.25 -0.29 7.14
N GLY A 134 7.90 0.72 7.71
CA GLY A 134 8.38 1.91 7.02
C GLY A 134 9.35 2.70 7.89
N GLY A 135 9.78 3.87 7.41
CA GLY A 135 10.74 4.73 8.11
C GLY A 135 12.20 4.31 7.91
N LYS A 136 12.49 3.46 6.92
CA LYS A 136 13.87 3.18 6.53
C LYS A 136 14.48 4.40 5.87
N LEU A 137 15.75 4.64 6.10
CA LEU A 137 16.47 5.83 5.61
C LEU A 137 17.14 5.58 4.25
N ASN A 138 17.15 4.34 3.76
CA ASN A 138 17.69 3.95 2.46
C ASN A 138 16.58 3.80 1.41
N GLU A 139 15.84 4.88 1.16
CA GLU A 139 14.74 4.89 0.19
C GLU A 139 15.30 4.95 -1.24
N SER A 140 15.52 3.77 -1.84
CA SER A 140 16.13 3.64 -3.17
C SER A 140 15.17 4.05 -4.29
N LYS A 141 15.61 4.96 -5.18
CA LYS A 141 14.82 5.38 -6.34
C LYS A 141 14.65 4.24 -7.36
N LEU A 142 13.45 4.15 -7.94
CA LEU A 142 13.17 3.18 -8.99
C LEU A 142 13.94 3.52 -10.26
N LEU A 143 14.39 2.50 -10.99
CA LEU A 143 15.10 2.69 -12.26
C LEU A 143 14.26 3.43 -13.31
N GLU A 144 12.94 3.41 -13.19
CA GLU A 144 12.01 4.11 -14.09
C GLU A 144 11.95 5.64 -13.82
N GLU A 145 12.36 6.07 -12.62
CA GLU A 145 12.42 7.49 -12.25
C GLU A 145 13.75 8.15 -12.67
N LEU A 146 14.75 7.35 -12.98
CA LEU A 146 16.08 7.83 -13.33
C LEU A 146 16.13 8.37 -14.77
N ASN A 147 17.29 8.89 -15.15
CA ASN A 147 17.53 9.48 -16.47
C ASN A 147 16.55 10.63 -16.77
N ASN A 148 16.36 11.51 -15.78
CA ASN A 148 15.39 12.62 -15.83
C ASN A 148 13.96 12.15 -16.14
N GLY A 149 13.54 11.01 -15.57
CA GLY A 149 12.22 10.41 -15.77
C GLY A 149 12.03 9.66 -17.09
N LEU A 150 13.08 9.50 -17.91
CA LEU A 150 13.03 8.63 -19.09
C LEU A 150 13.16 7.14 -18.71
N GLY A 151 13.64 6.86 -17.50
CA GLY A 151 13.94 5.54 -17.01
C GLY A 151 15.24 4.95 -17.57
N VAL A 152 15.66 3.84 -16.97
CA VAL A 152 16.81 3.04 -17.40
C VAL A 152 16.34 1.87 -18.26
N GLN A 153 16.91 1.75 -19.45
CA GLN A 153 16.73 0.55 -20.25
C GLN A 153 17.34 -0.66 -19.55
N ARG A 154 16.51 -1.67 -19.27
CA ARG A 154 16.94 -2.91 -18.62
C ARG A 154 17.75 -3.78 -19.58
N GLY A 155 18.88 -4.30 -19.10
CA GLY A 155 19.80 -5.06 -19.94
C GLY A 155 20.99 -5.60 -19.15
N SER A 156 22.09 -5.83 -19.83
CA SER A 156 23.35 -6.24 -19.19
C SER A 156 24.42 -5.20 -19.46
N ILE A 157 25.31 -5.03 -18.50
CA ILE A 157 26.50 -4.18 -18.63
C ILE A 157 27.75 -5.06 -18.54
N ARG A 158 28.87 -4.56 -19.05
CA ARG A 158 30.16 -5.21 -18.92
C ARG A 158 31.12 -4.28 -18.18
N ILE A 159 31.67 -4.77 -17.08
CA ILE A 159 32.68 -4.07 -16.30
C ILE A 159 34.02 -4.76 -16.53
N THR A 160 35.06 -3.98 -16.83
CA THR A 160 36.44 -4.43 -16.96
C THR A 160 37.26 -3.71 -15.89
N ASP A 161 37.89 -4.47 -14.99
CA ASP A 161 38.77 -3.93 -13.97
C ASP A 161 40.15 -3.53 -14.53
N ARG A 162 40.99 -2.95 -13.68
CA ARG A 162 42.34 -2.50 -14.04
C ARG A 162 43.35 -3.63 -14.20
N ASP A 163 43.03 -4.85 -13.78
CA ASP A 163 43.77 -6.07 -14.12
C ASP A 163 43.35 -6.62 -15.51
N GLY A 164 42.33 -6.02 -16.14
CA GLY A 164 41.80 -6.39 -17.45
C GLY A 164 40.78 -7.52 -17.39
N GLN A 165 40.40 -7.96 -16.19
CA GLN A 165 39.36 -8.95 -15.99
C GLN A 165 38.00 -8.33 -16.29
N THR A 166 37.16 -9.10 -16.95
CA THR A 166 35.91 -8.60 -17.49
C THR A 166 34.76 -9.47 -17.06
N GLU A 167 33.71 -8.83 -16.58
CA GLU A 167 32.49 -9.47 -16.14
C GLU A 167 31.26 -8.85 -16.80
N VAL A 168 30.23 -9.67 -17.00
CA VAL A 168 28.94 -9.24 -17.56
C VAL A 168 27.90 -9.36 -16.47
N ILE A 169 27.27 -8.23 -16.13
CA ILE A 169 26.31 -8.09 -15.04
C ILE A 169 24.91 -8.04 -15.64
N ASP A 170 23.99 -8.90 -15.19
CA ASP A 170 22.62 -8.97 -15.68
C ASP A 170 21.66 -8.11 -14.84
N LEU A 171 21.31 -6.93 -15.35
CA LEU A 171 20.41 -5.97 -14.72
C LEU A 171 18.98 -6.08 -15.26
N THR A 172 18.60 -7.19 -15.89
CA THR A 172 17.27 -7.31 -16.51
C THR A 172 16.12 -7.42 -15.50
N ARG A 173 16.44 -7.67 -14.22
CA ARG A 173 15.48 -7.90 -13.12
C ARG A 173 15.54 -6.85 -12.01
N THR A 174 16.45 -5.88 -12.06
CA THR A 174 16.75 -4.92 -10.97
C THR A 174 15.76 -3.76 -10.93
N LEU A 175 14.93 -3.64 -9.90
CA LEU A 175 13.83 -2.66 -9.87
C LEU A 175 14.29 -1.23 -9.56
N ASN A 176 15.22 -1.09 -8.63
CA ASN A 176 15.71 0.17 -8.12
C ASN A 176 17.24 0.25 -8.21
N ILE A 177 17.80 1.39 -7.81
CA ILE A 177 19.25 1.61 -7.87
C ILE A 177 20.04 0.72 -6.89
N GLN A 178 19.47 0.36 -5.74
CA GLN A 178 20.12 -0.55 -4.80
C GLN A 178 20.24 -1.96 -5.38
N ASP A 179 19.23 -2.45 -6.10
CA ASP A 179 19.30 -3.73 -6.80
C ASP A 179 20.45 -3.75 -7.83
N VAL A 180 20.75 -2.60 -8.46
CA VAL A 180 21.89 -2.47 -9.37
C VAL A 180 23.22 -2.57 -8.61
N VAL A 181 23.34 -1.87 -7.48
CA VAL A 181 24.52 -1.95 -6.61
C VAL A 181 24.74 -3.39 -6.13
N ASP A 182 23.69 -4.04 -5.64
CA ASP A 182 23.73 -5.41 -5.12
C ASP A 182 24.12 -6.42 -6.21
N GLU A 183 23.58 -6.28 -7.42
CA GLU A 183 23.91 -7.16 -8.55
C GLU A 183 25.37 -6.96 -9.03
N ILE A 184 25.87 -5.72 -9.04
CA ILE A 184 27.28 -5.43 -9.36
C ILE A 184 28.19 -6.03 -8.28
N ASN A 185 27.94 -5.74 -7.00
CA ASN A 185 28.75 -6.20 -5.87
C ASN A 185 28.70 -7.72 -5.70
N GLY A 186 27.58 -8.35 -6.03
CA GLY A 186 27.41 -9.80 -5.98
C GLY A 186 28.10 -10.54 -7.12
N SER A 187 28.29 -9.88 -8.26
CA SER A 187 28.92 -10.46 -9.45
C SER A 187 30.42 -10.17 -9.52
N ALA A 188 30.80 -8.88 -9.40
CA ALA A 188 32.15 -8.36 -9.64
C ALA A 188 33.02 -8.33 -8.39
N THR A 189 33.83 -9.37 -8.22
CA THR A 189 34.64 -9.57 -7.01
C THR A 189 35.72 -8.52 -6.75
N SER A 190 36.21 -7.82 -7.79
CA SER A 190 37.20 -6.75 -7.67
C SER A 190 36.58 -5.34 -7.66
N ILE A 191 35.27 -5.22 -7.86
CA ILE A 191 34.57 -3.94 -7.97
C ILE A 191 33.64 -3.75 -6.78
N VAL A 192 33.69 -2.57 -6.17
CA VAL A 192 32.72 -2.11 -5.18
C VAL A 192 31.91 -0.99 -5.80
N ALA A 193 30.63 -1.23 -6.01
CA ALA A 193 29.64 -0.23 -6.35
C ALA A 193 29.07 0.40 -5.08
N SER A 194 28.96 1.72 -5.09
CA SER A 194 28.27 2.55 -4.10
C SER A 194 27.39 3.58 -4.80
N ILE A 195 26.50 4.20 -4.04
CA ILE A 195 25.71 5.35 -4.44
C ILE A 195 26.28 6.53 -3.68
N GLU A 196 26.59 7.62 -4.38
CA GLU A 196 26.98 8.89 -3.79
C GLU A 196 26.02 9.93 -4.36
N ASP A 197 25.21 10.55 -3.50
CA ASP A 197 24.18 11.53 -3.85
C ASP A 197 23.23 11.11 -4.99
N ASP A 198 23.54 11.54 -6.20
CA ASP A 198 22.73 11.48 -7.41
C ASP A 198 23.30 10.58 -8.50
N HIS A 199 24.39 9.86 -8.22
CA HIS A 199 25.09 8.98 -9.16
C HIS A 199 25.64 7.70 -8.52
N LEU A 200 26.10 6.78 -9.39
CA LEU A 200 26.80 5.55 -8.99
C LEU A 200 28.31 5.78 -9.00
N VAL A 201 29.00 5.23 -8.01
CA VAL A 201 30.46 5.19 -7.94
C VAL A 201 30.93 3.75 -7.96
N LEU A 202 31.89 3.46 -8.84
CA LEU A 202 32.52 2.14 -8.94
C LEU A 202 33.98 2.26 -8.55
N THR A 203 34.38 1.54 -7.50
CA THR A 203 35.76 1.48 -7.03
C THR A 203 36.34 0.09 -7.28
N ASP A 204 37.39 0.06 -8.10
CA ASP A 204 38.21 -1.11 -8.32
C ASP A 204 39.22 -1.29 -7.18
N THR A 205 39.13 -2.44 -6.53
CA THR A 205 39.96 -2.86 -5.40
C THR A 205 41.15 -3.73 -5.82
N SER A 206 41.29 -4.01 -7.12
CA SER A 206 42.41 -4.75 -7.69
C SER A 206 43.72 -3.94 -7.65
N SER A 207 44.84 -4.65 -7.78
CA SER A 207 46.18 -4.03 -7.80
C SER A 207 46.63 -3.55 -9.19
N GLY A 208 45.80 -3.77 -10.22
CA GLY A 208 46.13 -3.49 -11.61
C GLY A 208 46.37 -2.01 -11.88
N LEU A 209 47.12 -1.71 -12.93
CA LEU A 209 47.40 -0.33 -13.40
C LEU A 209 46.72 0.00 -14.73
N GLY A 210 45.81 -0.88 -15.20
CA GLY A 210 45.04 -0.69 -16.42
C GLY A 210 43.92 0.35 -16.27
N THR A 211 42.86 0.18 -17.03
CA THR A 211 41.70 1.08 -17.04
C THR A 211 40.48 0.38 -16.47
N LEU A 212 39.84 0.98 -15.48
CA LEU A 212 38.48 0.61 -15.10
C LEU A 212 37.53 1.10 -16.22
N LYS A 213 36.71 0.19 -16.75
CA LYS A 213 35.85 0.49 -17.89
C LYS A 213 34.50 -0.19 -17.76
N VAL A 214 33.43 0.57 -18.01
CA VAL A 214 32.09 0.04 -18.19
C VAL A 214 31.70 0.16 -19.67
N SER A 215 31.01 -0.86 -20.18
CA SER A 215 30.54 -0.88 -21.58
C SER A 215 29.20 -1.58 -21.71
N GLU A 216 28.47 -1.21 -22.76
CA GLU A 216 27.19 -1.85 -23.09
C GLU A 216 27.38 -3.31 -23.56
N VAL A 217 26.35 -4.11 -23.34
CA VAL A 217 26.22 -5.46 -23.89
C VAL A 217 25.04 -5.50 -24.85
N ALA A 218 25.21 -6.24 -25.96
CA ALA A 218 24.17 -6.47 -26.97
C ALA A 218 23.52 -5.19 -27.54
N GLY A 219 24.25 -4.06 -27.57
CA GLY A 219 23.76 -2.79 -28.12
C GLY A 219 22.70 -2.09 -27.27
N GLY A 220 22.58 -2.43 -25.99
CA GLY A 220 21.73 -1.73 -25.03
C GLY A 220 22.23 -0.33 -24.68
N LYS A 221 21.47 0.36 -23.82
CA LYS A 221 21.79 1.67 -23.22
C LYS A 221 21.82 1.65 -21.69
N THR A 222 21.86 0.46 -21.09
CA THR A 222 21.75 0.28 -19.64
C THR A 222 22.82 1.08 -18.88
N ALA A 223 24.08 0.99 -19.31
CA ALA A 223 25.18 1.71 -18.66
C ALA A 223 25.11 3.21 -18.92
N ALA A 224 24.68 3.63 -20.11
CA ALA A 224 24.50 5.04 -20.44
C ALA A 224 23.36 5.68 -19.62
N ASP A 225 22.23 5.00 -19.51
CA ASP A 225 21.07 5.48 -18.75
C ASP A 225 21.34 5.48 -17.23
N LEU A 226 22.25 4.61 -16.76
CA LEU A 226 22.78 4.60 -15.39
C LEU A 226 23.94 5.61 -15.17
N GLY A 227 24.32 6.39 -16.18
CA GLY A 227 25.38 7.39 -16.06
C GLY A 227 26.80 6.83 -15.94
N ILE A 228 26.99 5.51 -16.06
CA ILE A 228 28.27 4.84 -15.79
C ILE A 228 29.02 4.40 -17.07
N LEU A 229 28.53 4.71 -18.27
CA LEU A 229 29.21 4.35 -19.53
C LEU A 229 30.50 5.14 -19.75
N GLN A 230 31.57 4.77 -19.03
CA GLN A 230 32.83 5.50 -19.00
C GLN A 230 34.05 4.58 -18.94
N SER A 231 35.24 5.16 -19.13
CA SER A 231 36.52 4.49 -18.95
C SER A 231 37.52 5.44 -18.28
N VAL A 232 38.10 5.01 -17.18
CA VAL A 232 39.00 5.82 -16.34
C VAL A 232 40.32 5.08 -16.10
N ALA A 233 41.41 5.82 -15.96
CA ALA A 233 42.72 5.27 -15.59
C ALA A 233 42.89 5.15 -14.06
N GLY A 234 42.00 5.79 -13.29
CA GLY A 234 41.94 5.71 -11.82
C GLY A 234 41.28 4.43 -11.33
N SER A 235 41.37 4.17 -10.03
CA SER A 235 40.66 3.07 -9.37
C SER A 235 39.17 3.37 -9.18
N THR A 236 38.78 4.64 -9.28
CA THR A 236 37.40 5.06 -9.07
C THR A 236 36.82 5.65 -10.35
N LEU A 237 35.63 5.18 -10.72
CA LEU A 237 34.79 5.72 -11.79
C LEU A 237 33.56 6.33 -11.15
N THR A 238 33.41 7.64 -11.31
CA THR A 238 32.27 8.41 -10.82
C THR A 238 31.29 8.58 -11.97
N GLY A 239 30.08 8.06 -11.82
CA GLY A 239 29.03 8.18 -12.82
C GLY A 239 28.51 9.61 -12.99
N ASP A 240 27.81 9.85 -14.08
CA ASP A 240 27.00 11.04 -14.25
C ASP A 240 25.75 10.95 -13.35
N SER A 241 25.25 12.10 -12.93
CA SER A 241 23.98 12.18 -12.20
C SER A 241 22.82 11.68 -13.05
N VAL A 242 22.05 10.77 -12.48
CA VAL A 242 20.90 10.13 -13.13
C VAL A 242 19.57 10.53 -12.50
N TYR A 243 19.59 11.26 -11.39
CA TYR A 243 18.41 11.75 -10.73
C TYR A 243 18.55 13.22 -10.38
N ARG A 244 17.73 14.06 -11.02
CA ARG A 244 17.71 15.51 -10.78
C ARG A 244 16.28 16.00 -10.77
N VAL A 245 15.99 16.88 -9.83
CA VAL A 245 14.72 17.59 -9.77
C VAL A 245 14.71 18.65 -10.89
N THR A 246 13.63 18.70 -11.66
CA THR A 246 13.44 19.68 -12.75
C THR A 246 12.23 20.57 -12.47
N SER A 247 12.00 21.59 -13.30
CA SER A 247 10.80 22.44 -13.20
C SER A 247 9.49 21.66 -13.36
N ASP A 248 9.51 20.52 -14.04
CA ASP A 248 8.32 19.72 -14.36
C ASP A 248 7.91 18.78 -13.22
N PHE A 249 8.71 18.68 -12.15
CA PHE A 249 8.37 17.86 -10.98
C PHE A 249 7.13 18.42 -10.30
N ASN A 250 6.16 17.54 -10.03
CA ASN A 250 5.02 17.89 -9.21
C ASN A 250 5.48 18.17 -7.78
N LEU A 251 4.79 19.09 -7.11
CA LEU A 251 5.09 19.40 -5.71
C LEU A 251 4.88 18.20 -4.78
N SER A 252 4.04 17.24 -5.14
CA SER A 252 3.90 15.98 -4.38
C SER A 252 5.11 15.05 -4.48
N GLN A 253 6.05 15.28 -5.40
CA GLN A 253 7.22 14.42 -5.63
C GLN A 253 8.50 14.96 -4.97
N ILE A 254 8.49 16.20 -4.51
CA ILE A 254 9.63 16.82 -3.82
C ILE A 254 9.57 16.54 -2.32
N ASN A 255 10.64 16.90 -1.61
CA ASN A 255 10.74 16.72 -0.17
C ASN A 255 10.56 15.25 0.24
N ASP A 256 11.21 14.34 -0.47
CA ASP A 256 11.06 12.87 -0.36
C ASP A 256 9.60 12.39 -0.48
N GLY A 257 8.81 13.06 -1.32
CA GLY A 257 7.40 12.75 -1.54
C GLY A 257 6.45 13.34 -0.48
N ASN A 258 6.96 14.13 0.47
CA ASN A 258 6.12 14.84 1.45
C ASN A 258 5.49 16.13 0.89
N GLY A 259 6.03 16.63 -0.21
CA GLY A 259 5.61 17.86 -0.84
C GLY A 259 5.68 19.10 0.05
N ILE A 260 4.75 20.03 -0.16
CA ILE A 260 4.64 21.29 0.58
C ILE A 260 3.24 21.47 1.17
N ASN A 261 3.17 22.12 2.32
CA ASN A 261 1.95 22.46 3.03
C ASN A 261 1.73 23.98 2.97
N THR A 262 0.76 24.41 2.16
CA THR A 262 0.34 25.81 2.04
C THR A 262 -0.85 26.13 2.94
N VAL A 263 -1.12 27.42 3.13
CA VAL A 263 -2.30 27.90 3.85
C VAL A 263 -3.27 28.56 2.88
N SER A 264 -4.37 27.85 2.58
CA SER A 264 -5.33 28.27 1.57
C SER A 264 -5.84 29.70 1.76
N GLY A 265 -5.67 30.52 0.72
CA GLY A 265 -6.13 31.90 0.60
C GLY A 265 -5.23 32.92 1.30
N LEU A 266 -4.08 32.51 1.87
CA LEU A 266 -3.14 33.39 2.56
C LEU A 266 -1.74 33.30 1.92
N GLU A 267 -0.88 34.28 2.20
CA GLU A 267 0.51 34.25 1.73
C GLU A 267 1.31 33.18 2.49
N ASP A 268 2.19 32.45 1.80
CA ASP A 268 2.93 31.33 2.38
C ASP A 268 4.33 31.72 2.85
N LEU A 269 4.99 32.64 2.15
CA LEU A 269 6.35 33.07 2.46
C LEU A 269 6.58 34.54 2.15
N GLN A 270 7.54 35.14 2.86
CA GLN A 270 8.06 36.48 2.60
C GLN A 270 9.52 36.38 2.23
N ILE A 271 9.89 37.05 1.14
CA ILE A 271 11.26 37.20 0.69
C ILE A 271 11.71 38.63 0.98
N THR A 272 12.84 38.76 1.67
CA THR A 272 13.48 40.03 2.03
C THR A 272 14.86 40.11 1.41
N ALA A 273 15.06 41.03 0.47
CA ALA A 273 16.34 41.24 -0.20
C ALA A 273 17.32 42.08 0.64
N SER A 274 18.59 42.11 0.23
CA SER A 274 19.68 42.82 0.91
C SER A 274 19.54 44.34 0.85
N ASP A 275 18.63 44.90 0.06
CA ASP A 275 18.26 46.32 0.12
C ASP A 275 17.06 46.59 1.05
N ALA A 276 16.60 45.57 1.78
CA ALA A 276 15.42 45.54 2.64
C ALA A 276 14.08 45.65 1.91
N SER A 277 14.05 45.54 0.57
CA SER A 277 12.80 45.33 -0.15
C SER A 277 12.21 43.96 0.19
N THR A 278 10.89 43.91 0.33
CA THR A 278 10.17 42.69 0.68
C THR A 278 8.98 42.45 -0.23
N PHE A 279 8.67 41.18 -0.48
CA PHE A 279 7.44 40.77 -1.12
C PHE A 279 6.98 39.41 -0.58
N ASN A 280 5.67 39.20 -0.60
CA ASN A 280 5.05 37.96 -0.15
C ASN A 280 4.66 37.11 -1.37
N VAL A 281 4.66 35.80 -1.21
CA VAL A 281 4.30 34.82 -2.24
C VAL A 281 3.27 33.85 -1.68
N ASN A 282 2.16 33.70 -2.40
CA ASN A 282 1.17 32.65 -2.21
C ASN A 282 1.45 31.53 -3.22
N LEU A 283 1.46 30.29 -2.74
CA LEU A 283 1.78 29.07 -3.50
C LEU A 283 0.56 28.17 -3.74
N ASP A 284 -0.65 28.60 -3.37
CA ASP A 284 -1.87 27.77 -3.46
C ASP A 284 -2.20 27.28 -4.87
N SER A 285 -1.80 28.03 -5.90
CA SER A 285 -2.03 27.65 -7.30
C SER A 285 -0.91 26.80 -7.89
N ALA A 286 0.18 26.57 -7.16
CA ALA A 286 1.33 25.82 -7.65
C ALA A 286 1.03 24.32 -7.70
N GLN A 287 1.35 23.67 -8.80
CA GLN A 287 1.27 22.21 -8.95
C GLN A 287 2.66 21.60 -9.15
N SER A 288 3.57 22.37 -9.72
CA SER A 288 4.94 22.00 -10.04
C SER A 288 5.96 22.98 -9.45
N LEU A 289 7.23 22.59 -9.43
CA LEU A 289 8.32 23.51 -9.10
C LEU A 289 8.44 24.68 -10.07
N GLY A 290 8.11 24.45 -11.35
CA GLY A 290 8.02 25.51 -12.36
C GLY A 290 7.03 26.58 -11.94
N ASP A 291 5.86 26.19 -11.42
CA ASP A 291 4.86 27.13 -10.92
C ASP A 291 5.39 27.92 -9.71
N VAL A 292 6.14 27.28 -8.79
CA VAL A 292 6.76 27.99 -7.65
C VAL A 292 7.75 29.04 -8.15
N VAL A 293 8.62 28.67 -9.10
CA VAL A 293 9.57 29.60 -9.72
C VAL A 293 8.84 30.75 -10.40
N ASP A 294 7.78 30.47 -11.14
CA ASP A 294 6.97 31.47 -11.84
C ASP A 294 6.22 32.38 -10.86
N LEU A 295 5.68 31.86 -9.76
CA LEU A 295 4.99 32.64 -8.74
C LEU A 295 5.93 33.61 -8.02
N ILE A 296 7.20 33.22 -7.81
CA ILE A 296 8.23 34.11 -7.26
C ILE A 296 8.66 35.16 -8.30
N ASN A 297 9.03 34.71 -9.51
CA ASN A 297 9.59 35.58 -10.54
C ASN A 297 8.57 36.58 -11.11
N ASN A 298 7.33 36.13 -11.32
CA ASN A 298 6.26 36.95 -11.89
C ASN A 298 5.44 37.69 -10.82
N ASN A 299 5.84 37.64 -9.55
CA ASN A 299 5.22 38.42 -8.49
C ASN A 299 5.33 39.92 -8.80
N ALA A 300 4.20 40.64 -8.78
CA ALA A 300 4.15 42.05 -9.13
C ALA A 300 5.07 42.94 -8.26
N SER A 301 5.33 42.53 -7.02
CA SER A 301 6.20 43.23 -6.07
C SER A 301 7.66 42.79 -6.15
N ASN A 302 7.97 41.67 -6.81
CA ASN A 302 9.35 41.23 -7.03
C ASN A 302 10.04 42.14 -8.05
N GLY A 303 9.46 42.37 -9.24
CA GLY A 303 10.00 43.34 -10.21
C GLY A 303 11.47 43.14 -10.60
N GLY A 304 12.03 41.93 -10.42
CA GLY A 304 13.43 41.59 -10.65
C GLY A 304 14.36 41.76 -9.44
N ILE A 305 13.83 42.03 -8.23
CA ILE A 305 14.58 42.07 -6.97
C ILE A 305 15.27 40.71 -6.73
N VAL A 306 14.55 39.62 -6.90
CA VAL A 306 15.03 38.24 -6.75
C VAL A 306 14.74 37.44 -8.01
N THR A 307 15.70 36.61 -8.42
CA THR A 307 15.52 35.60 -9.46
C THR A 307 15.44 34.22 -8.82
N ALA A 308 14.34 33.50 -9.03
CA ALA A 308 14.21 32.09 -8.71
C ALA A 308 14.56 31.23 -9.94
N GLU A 309 15.28 30.12 -9.73
CA GLU A 309 15.55 29.12 -10.77
C GLU A 309 15.74 27.72 -10.18
N ILE A 310 15.57 26.69 -11.01
CA ILE A 310 16.04 25.33 -10.70
C ILE A 310 17.43 25.19 -11.32
N THR A 311 18.44 25.02 -10.47
CA THR A 311 19.84 24.91 -10.88
C THR A 311 20.09 23.63 -11.67
N SER A 312 21.22 23.54 -12.38
CA SER A 312 21.65 22.30 -13.05
C SER A 312 21.88 21.13 -12.09
N ALA A 313 22.03 21.40 -10.78
CA ALA A 313 22.12 20.39 -9.74
C ALA A 313 20.75 19.92 -9.22
N GLY A 314 19.64 20.49 -9.71
CA GLY A 314 18.28 20.16 -9.26
C GLY A 314 17.88 20.81 -7.93
N LYS A 315 18.56 21.90 -7.54
CA LYS A 315 18.21 22.69 -6.34
C LYS A 315 17.40 23.93 -6.73
N LEU A 316 16.45 24.35 -5.89
CA LEU A 316 15.78 25.65 -6.02
C LEU A 316 16.73 26.73 -5.51
N SER A 317 17.12 27.65 -6.38
CA SER A 317 17.99 28.76 -6.02
C SER A 317 17.27 30.09 -6.19
N LEU A 318 17.39 30.94 -5.18
CA LEU A 318 16.95 32.33 -5.18
C LEU A 318 18.20 33.21 -5.19
N THR A 319 18.30 34.14 -6.13
CA THR A 319 19.42 35.09 -6.25
C THR A 319 18.90 36.51 -6.09
N ASP A 320 19.45 37.23 -5.13
CA ASP A 320 19.19 38.64 -4.90
C ASP A 320 19.97 39.52 -5.89
N ASN A 321 19.25 40.37 -6.63
CA ASN A 321 19.79 41.27 -7.64
C ASN A 321 19.96 42.72 -7.15
N THR A 322 19.58 43.03 -5.91
CA THR A 322 19.46 44.42 -5.43
C THR A 322 20.76 45.05 -4.96
N GLY A 323 21.74 44.25 -4.51
CA GLY A 323 23.05 44.72 -4.06
C GLY A 323 22.95 45.88 -3.04
N GLY A 324 22.55 45.57 -1.80
CA GLY A 324 22.26 46.57 -0.75
C GLY A 324 23.07 46.42 0.55
N VAL A 325 22.89 47.37 1.48
CA VAL A 325 23.60 47.49 2.77
C VAL A 325 22.93 46.70 3.91
N ALA A 326 21.73 46.13 3.68
CA ALA A 326 21.15 45.17 4.62
C ALA A 326 21.95 43.87 4.51
N THR A 327 22.43 43.40 5.66
CA THR A 327 23.43 42.33 5.76
C THR A 327 22.88 40.93 5.47
N THR A 328 21.60 40.81 5.08
CA THR A 328 20.88 39.53 5.09
C THR A 328 19.83 39.47 3.98
N PHE A 329 20.02 38.55 3.02
CA PHE A 329 18.98 38.04 2.14
C PHE A 329 18.24 36.94 2.90
N GLU A 330 16.91 37.00 3.01
CA GLU A 330 16.15 36.13 3.91
C GLU A 330 14.83 35.68 3.30
N VAL A 331 14.45 34.43 3.57
CA VAL A 331 13.09 33.93 3.34
C VAL A 331 12.51 33.45 4.67
N THR A 332 11.29 33.89 4.96
CA THR A 332 10.55 33.50 6.18
C THR A 332 9.19 32.92 5.81
N ALA A 333 8.73 31.92 6.56
CA ALA A 333 7.35 31.45 6.44
C ALA A 333 6.34 32.51 6.95
N LEU A 334 5.18 32.57 6.32
CA LEU A 334 4.06 33.42 6.72
C LEU A 334 2.82 32.60 7.09
N ASN A 335 1.97 33.17 7.94
CA ASN A 335 0.64 32.67 8.25
C ASN A 335 0.57 31.20 8.75
N GLY A 336 1.69 30.66 9.24
CA GLY A 336 1.79 29.27 9.68
C GLY A 336 2.00 28.24 8.56
N SER A 337 2.24 28.69 7.33
CA SER A 337 2.65 27.83 6.21
C SER A 337 3.99 27.17 6.50
N LEU A 338 4.19 25.95 6.02
CA LEU A 338 5.46 25.23 6.15
C LEU A 338 6.25 25.21 4.84
N ALA A 339 5.67 25.75 3.77
CA ALA A 339 6.19 25.64 2.41
C ALA A 339 7.63 26.13 2.27
N ALA A 340 8.01 27.26 2.87
CA ALA A 340 9.39 27.77 2.79
C ALA A 340 10.42 26.78 3.37
N ARG A 341 10.07 26.11 4.47
CA ARG A 341 10.94 25.13 5.14
C ARG A 341 11.02 23.81 4.39
N GLU A 342 9.90 23.39 3.81
CA GLU A 342 9.78 22.15 3.01
C GLU A 342 10.46 22.27 1.66
N LEU A 343 10.46 23.47 1.06
CA LEU A 343 11.28 23.83 -0.09
C LEU A 343 12.77 24.00 0.28
N GLY A 344 13.09 24.05 1.57
CA GLY A 344 14.44 24.21 2.07
C GLY A 344 15.05 25.59 1.89
N ILE A 345 14.22 26.60 1.67
CA ILE A 345 14.65 27.98 1.44
C ILE A 345 14.42 28.88 2.65
N GLU A 346 13.75 28.42 3.72
CA GLU A 346 13.58 29.18 4.96
C GLU A 346 14.92 29.31 5.71
N THR A 347 15.69 30.32 5.32
CA THR A 347 17.01 30.61 5.89
C THR A 347 17.42 32.05 5.61
N THR A 348 18.50 32.47 6.25
CA THR A 348 19.19 33.73 5.95
C THR A 348 20.45 33.41 5.14
N GLY A 349 20.45 33.81 3.86
CA GLY A 349 21.59 33.64 2.96
C GLY A 349 22.67 34.69 3.19
N LEU A 350 23.89 34.23 3.50
CA LEU A 350 25.10 35.04 3.43
C LEU A 350 25.60 35.03 1.98
N GLY A 351 25.63 36.18 1.30
CA GLY A 351 26.21 36.29 -0.05
C GLY A 351 25.22 36.36 -1.22
N GLY A 352 23.96 36.71 -0.97
CA GLY A 352 23.00 37.06 -2.03
C GLY A 352 22.34 35.87 -2.75
N THR A 353 22.56 34.64 -2.28
CA THR A 353 21.88 33.45 -2.80
C THR A 353 21.36 32.60 -1.64
N ILE A 354 20.17 32.03 -1.83
CA ILE A 354 19.57 31.00 -0.96
C ILE A 354 19.29 29.80 -1.85
N THR A 355 19.72 28.61 -1.43
CA THR A 355 19.51 27.38 -2.18
C THR A 355 18.83 26.36 -1.27
N GLY A 356 17.78 25.73 -1.78
CA GLY A 356 17.06 24.65 -1.11
C GLY A 356 17.20 23.35 -1.88
N THR A 357 17.61 22.30 -1.18
CA THR A 357 17.61 20.92 -1.71
C THR A 357 16.26 20.25 -1.49
N LEU A 358 15.79 19.64 -2.58
CA LEU A 358 14.40 19.21 -2.78
C LEU A 358 14.24 17.69 -2.82
N SER A 359 15.33 16.92 -2.77
CA SER A 359 15.32 15.46 -2.70
C SER A 359 16.52 14.93 -1.92
N GLY A 360 16.32 13.82 -1.21
CA GLY A 360 17.36 13.14 -0.42
C GLY A 360 18.38 12.33 -1.22
N GLY A 361 18.48 12.50 -2.54
CA GLY A 361 19.36 11.67 -3.38
C GLY A 361 18.75 10.34 -3.85
N LEU A 362 19.61 9.43 -4.32
CA LEU A 362 19.24 8.15 -4.94
C LEU A 362 18.87 7.04 -3.95
N ASN A 363 19.43 7.07 -2.75
CA ASN A 363 19.25 6.02 -1.73
C ASN A 363 19.33 6.58 -0.30
N SER A 364 18.88 7.83 -0.15
CA SER A 364 18.98 8.56 1.11
C SER A 364 17.79 9.49 1.26
N VAL A 365 17.79 10.23 2.37
CA VAL A 365 16.67 11.08 2.78
C VAL A 365 17.18 12.47 3.13
N LEU A 366 16.32 13.47 2.97
CA LEU A 366 16.58 14.82 3.44
C LEU A 366 16.62 14.83 4.96
N LEU A 367 17.63 15.50 5.54
CA LEU A 367 17.72 15.63 6.99
C LEU A 367 16.50 16.36 7.58
N ARG A 368 15.88 17.26 6.82
CA ARG A 368 14.66 17.98 7.22
C ARG A 368 13.44 17.07 7.43
N ASN A 369 13.49 15.83 6.94
CA ASN A 369 12.40 14.85 7.05
C ASN A 369 12.59 13.89 8.23
N LEU A 370 13.70 13.96 8.96
CA LEU A 370 13.94 13.21 10.19
C LEU A 370 13.24 13.88 11.39
N ASN A 371 13.12 13.16 12.50
CA ASN A 371 12.42 13.57 13.73
C ASN A 371 10.96 13.98 13.48
N GLY A 372 10.28 13.19 12.68
CA GLY A 372 8.94 13.47 12.18
C GLY A 372 8.91 14.57 11.14
N GLY A 373 10.04 15.00 10.59
CA GLY A 373 10.14 15.99 9.54
C GLY A 373 9.68 17.39 9.93
N VAL A 374 9.36 18.20 8.92
CA VAL A 374 8.99 19.61 9.07
C VAL A 374 7.66 19.76 9.83
N SER A 375 7.68 20.40 11.01
CA SER A 375 6.47 20.75 11.77
C SER A 375 6.61 22.08 12.53
N ALA A 376 5.51 22.81 12.76
CA ALA A 376 5.56 24.18 13.32
C ALA A 376 6.26 24.27 14.70
N SER A 377 6.21 23.20 15.49
CA SER A 377 6.84 23.07 16.81
C SER A 377 8.03 22.10 16.82
N GLY A 378 8.36 21.50 15.67
CA GLY A 378 9.43 20.52 15.53
C GLY A 378 10.82 21.15 15.60
N PRO A 379 11.86 20.34 15.84
CA PRO A 379 13.24 20.81 15.86
C PRO A 379 13.64 21.36 14.49
N VAL A 380 14.30 22.52 14.47
CA VAL A 380 14.92 23.08 13.27
C VAL A 380 16.38 22.66 13.26
N LEU A 381 16.80 21.99 12.18
CA LEU A 381 18.18 21.59 12.00
C LEU A 381 19.07 22.81 11.71
N ASN A 382 20.16 22.90 12.45
CA ASN A 382 21.29 23.76 12.18
C ASN A 382 22.55 22.90 12.29
N ALA A 383 23.05 22.42 11.15
CA ALA A 383 24.03 21.33 11.16
C ALA A 383 25.36 21.70 11.85
N GLY A 384 25.84 22.94 11.68
CA GLY A 384 26.99 23.47 12.42
C GLY A 384 28.24 22.58 12.36
N GLN A 385 28.88 22.37 13.51
CA GLN A 385 30.14 21.63 13.62
C GLN A 385 30.05 20.63 14.77
N VAL A 386 30.50 19.39 14.56
CA VAL A 386 30.47 18.32 15.56
C VAL A 386 31.89 17.86 15.89
N TYR A 387 32.19 17.77 17.18
CA TYR A 387 33.40 17.16 17.72
C TYR A 387 33.21 15.65 17.88
N PHE A 388 34.21 14.89 17.45
CA PHE A 388 34.31 13.45 17.61
C PHE A 388 35.64 13.11 18.29
N GLU A 389 35.63 12.17 19.22
CA GLU A 389 36.81 11.51 19.78
C GLU A 389 36.63 9.99 19.72
N ASP A 390 37.60 9.29 19.13
CA ASP A 390 37.62 7.83 19.06
C ASP A 390 38.12 7.20 20.38
N GLY A 391 37.95 5.88 20.52
CA GLY A 391 38.39 5.19 21.74
C GLY A 391 39.90 5.24 21.97
N ALA A 392 40.72 5.50 20.95
CA ALA A 392 42.17 5.68 21.07
C ALA A 392 42.57 7.11 21.47
N GLY A 393 41.62 8.03 21.64
CA GLY A 393 41.82 9.44 21.98
C GLY A 393 42.17 10.33 20.77
N GLY A 394 42.05 9.81 19.55
CA GLY A 394 42.10 10.60 18.33
C GLY A 394 40.83 11.45 18.22
N ASN A 395 40.95 12.73 17.92
CA ASN A 395 39.80 13.63 17.82
C ASN A 395 39.81 14.50 16.56
N ALA A 396 38.62 14.91 16.14
CA ALA A 396 38.40 15.84 15.04
C ALA A 396 37.11 16.63 15.22
N THR A 397 37.07 17.86 14.69
CA THR A 397 35.83 18.63 14.52
C THR A 397 35.50 18.66 13.04
N ILE A 398 34.33 18.16 12.68
CA ILE A 398 33.83 18.08 11.30
C ILE A 398 32.79 19.18 11.09
N ASP A 399 32.87 19.87 9.96
CA ASP A 399 31.94 20.92 9.57
C ASP A 399 30.83 20.36 8.69
N PHE A 400 29.60 20.55 9.11
CA PHE A 400 28.39 20.06 8.45
C PHE A 400 27.52 21.21 7.93
N THR A 401 27.98 22.46 7.92
CA THR A 401 27.14 23.61 7.52
C THR A 401 26.54 23.53 6.11
N GLY A 402 27.05 22.66 5.23
CA GLY A 402 26.54 22.42 3.88
C GLY A 402 25.84 21.08 3.64
N VAL A 403 25.68 20.22 4.66
CA VAL A 403 25.05 18.90 4.47
C VAL A 403 23.53 19.01 4.48
N GLU A 404 22.87 18.28 3.59
CA GLU A 404 21.42 18.38 3.40
C GLU A 404 20.72 17.02 3.44
N THR A 405 21.44 15.95 3.12
CA THR A 405 20.99 14.57 3.14
C THR A 405 21.68 13.76 4.24
N LEU A 406 21.15 12.58 4.54
CA LEU A 406 21.80 11.67 5.47
C LEU A 406 23.10 11.09 4.92
N ASP A 407 23.19 10.88 3.61
CA ASP A 407 24.40 10.40 2.95
C ASP A 407 25.52 11.44 3.06
N ASP A 408 25.23 12.73 2.85
CA ASP A 408 26.19 13.81 3.10
C ASP A 408 26.82 13.73 4.51
N VAL A 409 26.00 13.39 5.51
CA VAL A 409 26.48 13.24 6.90
C VAL A 409 27.38 12.02 7.04
N ILE A 410 26.95 10.86 6.53
CA ILE A 410 27.72 9.62 6.59
C ILE A 410 29.05 9.79 5.86
N ASP A 411 29.03 10.38 4.68
CA ASP A 411 30.21 10.63 3.85
C ASP A 411 31.15 11.65 4.49
N ALA A 412 30.63 12.74 5.04
CA ALA A 412 31.46 13.72 5.77
C ALA A 412 32.15 13.10 6.99
N ILE A 413 31.50 12.16 7.69
CA ILE A 413 32.12 11.42 8.80
C ILE A 413 33.18 10.44 8.27
N ASN A 414 32.85 9.62 7.28
CA ASN A 414 33.72 8.57 6.76
C ASN A 414 34.91 9.09 5.95
N ALA A 415 34.80 10.27 5.33
CA ALA A 415 35.90 10.95 4.67
C ALA A 415 36.94 11.50 5.68
N ASN A 416 36.64 11.49 6.98
CA ASN A 416 37.57 11.92 8.01
C ASN A 416 38.70 10.92 8.22
N GLY A 417 39.84 11.13 7.55
CA GLY A 417 41.03 10.30 7.72
C GLY A 417 41.83 10.54 9.01
N SER A 418 41.34 11.38 9.94
CA SER A 418 42.08 11.79 11.14
C SER A 418 41.72 11.01 12.41
N ILE A 419 40.58 10.32 12.41
CA ILE A 419 40.06 9.53 13.52
C ILE A 419 39.58 8.17 13.05
N GLN A 420 39.55 7.18 13.94
CA GLN A 420 39.24 5.80 13.59
C GLN A 420 37.76 5.46 13.81
N ILE A 421 36.85 6.21 13.18
CA ILE A 421 35.40 5.94 13.25
C ILE A 421 34.82 5.63 11.87
N GLU A 422 33.70 4.91 11.87
CA GLU A 422 32.91 4.57 10.69
C GLU A 422 31.43 4.86 10.97
N ALA A 423 30.81 5.70 10.16
CA ALA A 423 29.38 5.95 10.13
C ALA A 423 28.69 5.03 9.12
N SER A 424 27.55 4.47 9.50
CA SER A 424 26.69 3.67 8.60
C SER A 424 25.24 3.75 9.07
N LEU A 425 24.29 3.28 8.26
CA LEU A 425 22.94 3.04 8.76
C LEU A 425 22.97 1.92 9.81
N ASN A 426 22.12 2.02 10.82
CA ASN A 426 22.00 0.97 11.84
C ASN A 426 21.39 -0.33 11.25
N ALA A 427 21.37 -1.41 12.03
CA ALA A 427 20.93 -2.73 11.55
C ALA A 427 19.49 -2.75 11.02
N THR A 428 18.61 -1.89 11.56
CA THR A 428 17.22 -1.73 11.14
C THR A 428 17.04 -0.74 9.98
N LYS A 429 18.11 -0.03 9.61
CA LYS A 429 18.15 1.05 8.60
C LYS A 429 17.20 2.21 8.90
N THR A 430 16.76 2.37 10.15
CA THR A 430 15.87 3.46 10.60
C THR A 430 16.64 4.58 11.29
N GLY A 431 17.94 4.39 11.50
CA GLY A 431 18.84 5.33 12.12
C GLY A 431 20.27 5.18 11.61
N ILE A 432 21.18 5.88 12.28
CA ILE A 432 22.61 5.81 12.04
C ILE A 432 23.34 5.16 13.19
N GLN A 433 24.48 4.56 12.87
CA GLN A 433 25.40 3.98 13.81
C GLN A 433 26.81 4.51 13.54
N ILE A 434 27.47 4.96 14.61
CA ILE A 434 28.89 5.34 14.60
C ILE A 434 29.66 4.25 15.32
N LYS A 435 30.61 3.63 14.62
CA LYS A 435 31.43 2.54 15.13
C LYS A 435 32.88 2.98 15.23
N ASP A 436 33.49 2.72 16.39
CA ASP A 436 34.91 2.87 16.61
C ASP A 436 35.66 1.66 16.04
N THR A 437 36.64 1.94 15.17
CA THR A 437 37.49 0.96 14.50
C THR A 437 38.90 0.91 15.10
N SER A 438 39.18 1.71 16.12
CA SER A 438 40.44 1.68 16.85
C SER A 438 40.62 0.40 17.67
N ALA A 439 41.86 0.08 18.06
CA ALA A 439 42.14 -1.12 18.85
C ALA A 439 41.47 -1.07 20.23
N ALA A 440 40.89 -2.19 20.66
CA ALA A 440 40.03 -2.37 21.85
C ALA A 440 40.62 -2.00 23.24
N SER A 441 41.75 -1.30 23.32
CA SER A 441 42.35 -0.81 24.58
C SER A 441 41.94 0.61 24.97
N GLY A 442 40.86 1.12 24.38
CA GLY A 442 40.47 2.52 24.41
C GLY A 442 39.32 2.90 25.35
N THR A 443 39.18 4.21 25.58
CA THR A 443 38.03 4.88 26.21
C THR A 443 36.77 4.76 25.33
N SER A 444 35.66 5.39 25.73
CA SER A 444 34.42 5.41 24.91
C SER A 444 34.53 6.47 23.81
N ILE A 445 33.69 6.37 22.76
CA ILE A 445 33.52 7.45 21.78
C ILE A 445 32.87 8.66 22.46
N GLU A 446 33.38 9.87 22.16
CA GLU A 446 32.74 11.14 22.51
C GLU A 446 32.22 11.83 21.24
N ILE A 447 30.97 12.29 21.27
CA ILE A 447 30.35 13.03 20.16
C ILE A 447 29.59 14.22 20.74
N GLN A 448 29.94 15.43 20.31
CA GLN A 448 29.34 16.65 20.83
C GLN A 448 29.20 17.74 19.76
N ASP A 449 28.04 18.39 19.70
CA ASP A 449 27.86 19.62 18.93
C ASP A 449 28.74 20.75 19.50
N THR A 450 29.65 21.29 18.68
CA THR A 450 30.45 22.48 19.00
C THR A 450 29.79 23.77 18.53
N SER A 451 29.02 23.68 17.45
CA SER A 451 28.06 24.68 16.98
C SER A 451 26.91 23.98 16.28
N GLY A 452 25.73 24.62 16.21
CA GLY A 452 24.54 23.96 15.67
C GLY A 452 23.96 22.93 16.64
N ASN A 453 23.27 21.93 16.09
CA ASN A 453 22.57 20.87 16.83
C ASN A 453 22.51 19.53 16.07
N LEU A 454 23.42 19.25 15.12
CA LEU A 454 23.34 18.04 14.29
C LEU A 454 23.42 16.75 15.10
N ALA A 455 24.40 16.63 16.01
CA ALA A 455 24.60 15.41 16.78
C ALA A 455 23.39 15.10 17.67
N SER A 456 22.85 16.13 18.32
CA SER A 456 21.61 15.99 19.09
C SER A 456 20.39 15.71 18.23
N PHE A 457 20.28 16.35 17.06
CA PHE A 457 19.20 16.09 16.09
C PHE A 457 19.23 14.65 15.58
N LEU A 458 20.42 14.09 15.35
CA LEU A 458 20.62 12.70 14.93
C LEU A 458 20.66 11.73 16.13
N LYS A 459 20.42 12.18 17.36
CA LYS A 459 20.41 11.33 18.57
C LYS A 459 21.72 10.54 18.76
N ILE A 460 22.85 11.11 18.31
CA ILE A 460 24.21 10.52 18.46
C ILE A 460 25.09 11.30 19.43
N ASP A 461 24.59 12.38 20.03
CA ASP A 461 25.31 13.09 21.07
C ASP A 461 25.51 12.18 22.28
N THR A 462 26.78 11.96 22.66
CA THR A 462 27.11 11.08 23.77
C THR A 462 28.36 11.56 24.49
N LEU A 463 28.24 11.63 25.81
CA LEU A 463 29.31 11.95 26.75
C LEU A 463 29.33 10.83 27.80
N LEU A 464 29.91 9.67 27.49
CA LEU A 464 29.85 8.50 28.40
C LEU A 464 31.21 7.81 28.55
N ALA A 465 31.43 7.20 29.72
CA ALA A 465 32.69 6.63 30.21
C ALA A 465 32.72 5.09 30.23
N ASP A 466 31.79 4.45 29.51
CA ASP A 466 31.58 3.00 29.53
C ASP A 466 31.97 2.42 28.17
N SER A 467 32.89 1.44 28.15
CA SER A 467 33.57 0.74 27.03
C SER A 467 32.74 0.35 25.78
N LYS A 468 31.95 1.27 25.23
CA LYS A 468 31.10 1.14 24.05
C LYS A 468 31.87 1.68 22.85
N HIS A 469 32.14 0.80 21.91
CA HIS A 469 32.75 1.12 20.61
C HIS A 469 31.68 1.42 19.55
N THR A 470 30.44 1.68 19.95
CA THR A 470 29.32 1.89 19.02
C THR A 470 28.27 2.80 19.64
N VAL A 471 27.87 3.82 18.90
CA VAL A 471 26.76 4.73 19.18
C VAL A 471 25.68 4.44 18.14
N ASP A 472 24.46 4.13 18.58
CA ASP A 472 23.31 3.89 17.70
C ASP A 472 22.24 4.92 18.04
N SER A 473 21.73 5.61 17.02
CA SER A 473 20.70 6.64 17.21
C SER A 473 19.33 6.07 17.60
N GLY A 474 19.12 4.76 17.39
CA GLY A 474 17.77 4.21 17.25
C GLY A 474 17.06 4.80 16.03
N SER A 475 15.72 4.67 15.96
CA SER A 475 14.94 5.33 14.91
C SER A 475 15.13 6.85 14.92
N LEU A 476 15.39 7.42 13.73
CA LEU A 476 15.37 8.86 13.47
C LEU A 476 14.00 9.37 13.02
N ASP A 477 12.96 8.54 13.12
CA ASP A 477 11.56 8.91 12.92
C ASP A 477 11.31 9.63 11.59
N LEU A 478 11.78 9.05 10.49
CA LEU A 478 11.57 9.59 9.14
C LEU A 478 10.07 9.84 8.87
N ARG A 479 9.74 11.01 8.32
CA ARG A 479 8.40 11.30 7.81
C ARG A 479 8.13 10.54 6.51
N TYR A 480 7.30 9.51 6.60
CA TYR A 480 6.81 8.72 5.46
C TYR A 480 5.28 8.75 5.32
N ILE A 481 4.58 9.39 6.25
CA ILE A 481 3.15 9.73 6.14
C ILE A 481 2.99 11.23 5.95
N ASN A 482 2.21 11.58 4.93
CA ASN A 482 1.93 12.95 4.49
C ASN A 482 0.46 13.13 4.09
N GLN A 483 0.11 14.31 3.60
CA GLN A 483 -1.27 14.63 3.22
C GLN A 483 -1.77 13.84 2.01
N ASP A 484 -0.89 13.39 1.12
CA ASP A 484 -1.24 12.60 -0.08
C ASP A 484 -1.34 11.10 0.20
N THR A 485 -0.98 10.66 1.41
CA THR A 485 -1.03 9.25 1.80
C THR A 485 -2.44 8.68 1.63
N SER A 486 -2.57 7.66 0.78
CA SER A 486 -3.86 7.07 0.42
C SER A 486 -4.50 6.30 1.57
N LEU A 487 -5.80 6.51 1.77
CA LEU A 487 -6.63 5.76 2.71
C LEU A 487 -6.90 4.33 2.26
N SER A 488 -6.64 3.97 1.00
CA SER A 488 -6.78 2.59 0.51
C SER A 488 -5.76 1.64 1.12
N THR A 489 -4.65 2.16 1.66
CA THR A 489 -3.56 1.40 2.27
C THR A 489 -3.13 1.95 3.63
N TYR A 490 -3.83 2.96 4.18
CA TYR A 490 -3.44 3.60 5.43
C TYR A 490 -3.73 2.74 6.66
N GLY A 491 -4.82 1.97 6.67
CA GLY A 491 -5.17 1.14 7.81
C GLY A 491 -4.05 0.15 8.16
N LYS A 492 -4.00 -0.30 9.42
CA LYS A 492 -3.01 -1.26 9.89
C LYS A 492 -2.86 -2.43 8.90
N ASN A 493 -1.61 -2.82 8.61
CA ASN A 493 -1.22 -3.82 7.59
C ASN A 493 -1.52 -3.45 6.14
N GLY A 494 -1.62 -2.18 5.80
CA GLY A 494 -1.91 -1.77 4.43
C GLY A 494 -3.38 -1.97 4.05
N THR A 495 -4.28 -2.03 5.03
CA THR A 495 -5.72 -2.22 4.78
C THR A 495 -6.39 -0.90 4.41
N ALA A 496 -7.47 -0.97 3.64
CA ALA A 496 -8.26 0.21 3.34
C ALA A 496 -8.99 0.69 4.60
N VAL A 497 -8.94 2.00 4.83
CA VAL A 497 -9.73 2.66 5.88
C VAL A 497 -11.21 2.58 5.52
N SER A 498 -12.03 2.17 6.48
CA SER A 498 -13.48 2.11 6.31
C SER A 498 -14.05 3.52 6.12
N LEU A 499 -15.04 3.66 5.24
CA LEU A 499 -15.81 4.90 5.09
C LEU A 499 -16.93 4.98 6.13
N GLY A 500 -17.24 6.19 6.61
CA GLY A 500 -18.29 6.37 7.61
C GLY A 500 -18.22 7.73 8.31
N SER A 501 -18.65 7.79 9.57
CA SER A 501 -18.56 9.03 10.37
C SER A 501 -17.97 8.74 11.74
N ILE A 502 -17.26 9.73 12.26
CA ILE A 502 -16.67 9.70 13.61
C ILE A 502 -17.20 10.88 14.42
N ARG A 503 -17.18 10.77 15.74
CA ARG A 503 -17.53 11.86 16.67
C ARG A 503 -16.30 12.22 17.49
N ILE A 504 -15.95 13.49 17.48
CA ILE A 504 -14.84 14.04 18.26
C ILE A 504 -15.42 14.91 19.36
N THR A 505 -14.86 14.82 20.56
CA THR A 505 -15.17 15.68 21.70
C THR A 505 -13.88 16.35 22.18
N ASP A 506 -13.89 17.68 22.27
CA ASP A 506 -12.75 18.44 22.73
C ASP A 506 -12.63 18.47 24.27
N ARG A 507 -11.57 19.12 24.77
CA ARG A 507 -11.31 19.26 26.20
C ARG A 507 -12.24 20.22 26.94
N ALA A 508 -13.06 20.99 26.21
CA ALA A 508 -14.12 21.84 26.74
C ALA A 508 -15.48 21.11 26.80
N GLY A 509 -15.56 19.89 26.23
CA GLY A 509 -16.76 19.07 26.17
C GLY A 509 -17.63 19.31 24.93
N VAL A 510 -17.15 20.07 23.94
CA VAL A 510 -17.84 20.29 22.66
C VAL A 510 -17.68 19.05 21.80
N SER A 511 -18.80 18.40 21.47
CA SER A 511 -18.83 17.26 20.55
C SER A 511 -19.31 17.66 19.15
N PHE A 512 -18.67 17.12 18.13
CA PHE A 512 -19.06 17.29 16.72
C PHE A 512 -18.82 16.01 15.92
N ASN A 513 -19.55 15.85 14.82
CA ASN A 513 -19.39 14.71 13.91
C ASN A 513 -18.56 15.12 12.69
N VAL A 514 -17.73 14.21 12.22
CA VAL A 514 -16.95 14.35 11.00
C VAL A 514 -17.44 13.31 10.00
N ASN A 515 -17.85 13.76 8.82
CA ASN A 515 -18.34 12.88 7.77
C ASN A 515 -17.20 12.48 6.81
N LEU A 516 -16.83 11.20 6.86
CA LEU A 516 -15.80 10.56 6.03
C LEU A 516 -16.43 9.48 5.12
N SER A 517 -17.73 9.57 4.82
CA SER A 517 -18.46 8.50 4.11
C SER A 517 -18.37 8.56 2.59
N ASP A 518 -17.88 9.67 2.04
CA ASP A 518 -17.86 9.92 0.60
C ASP A 518 -16.50 9.52 0.00
N PRO A 519 -16.42 8.43 -0.80
CA PRO A 519 -15.17 7.97 -1.39
C PRO A 519 -14.58 8.95 -2.41
N GLU A 520 -15.38 9.88 -2.95
CA GLU A 520 -14.87 10.83 -3.94
C GLU A 520 -14.12 12.01 -3.32
N THR A 521 -14.42 12.33 -2.06
CA THR A 521 -13.84 13.45 -1.32
C THR A 521 -13.04 13.03 -0.09
N THR A 522 -12.93 11.74 0.20
CA THR A 522 -12.15 11.17 1.30
C THR A 522 -11.25 10.06 0.76
N LYS A 523 -10.12 10.45 0.17
CA LYS A 523 -9.16 9.56 -0.48
C LYS A 523 -7.82 9.52 0.26
N THR A 524 -7.43 10.62 0.90
CA THR A 524 -6.10 10.74 1.53
C THR A 524 -6.18 11.12 3.00
N VAL A 525 -5.04 11.02 3.71
CA VAL A 525 -4.90 11.55 5.07
C VAL A 525 -5.19 13.05 5.10
N GLY A 526 -4.74 13.82 4.11
CA GLY A 526 -5.02 15.25 3.98
C GLY A 526 -6.52 15.59 3.92
N ASP A 527 -7.31 14.78 3.21
CA ASP A 527 -8.78 14.92 3.19
C ASP A 527 -9.37 14.73 4.60
N VAL A 528 -8.84 13.78 5.37
CA VAL A 528 -9.28 13.52 6.76
C VAL A 528 -8.93 14.71 7.65
N LEU A 529 -7.70 15.24 7.56
CA LEU A 529 -7.26 16.40 8.35
C LEU A 529 -8.14 17.62 8.06
N THR A 530 -8.36 17.91 6.77
CA THR A 530 -9.21 19.02 6.31
C THR A 530 -10.62 18.89 6.85
N LYS A 531 -11.26 17.71 6.67
CA LYS A 531 -12.63 17.48 7.15
C LYS A 531 -12.76 17.55 8.68
N ILE A 532 -11.74 17.12 9.44
CA ILE A 532 -11.75 17.27 10.90
C ILE A 532 -11.65 18.75 11.28
N ASN A 533 -10.72 19.49 10.68
CA ASN A 533 -10.50 20.91 10.97
C ASN A 533 -11.70 21.78 10.59
N ASP A 534 -12.30 21.55 9.43
CA ASP A 534 -13.51 22.26 8.97
C ASP A 534 -14.70 22.00 9.92
N ALA A 535 -14.87 20.75 10.35
CA ALA A 535 -15.93 20.38 11.28
C ALA A 535 -15.70 20.98 12.67
N ALA A 536 -14.45 21.01 13.15
CA ALA A 536 -14.08 21.62 14.42
C ALA A 536 -14.33 23.14 14.40
N GLY A 537 -13.91 23.83 13.33
CA GLY A 537 -14.15 25.26 13.13
C GLY A 537 -15.64 25.60 13.09
N THR A 538 -16.43 24.79 12.38
CA THR A 538 -17.90 24.96 12.31
C THR A 538 -18.56 24.75 13.67
N ALA A 539 -18.06 23.80 14.47
CA ALA A 539 -18.57 23.51 15.82
C ALA A 539 -18.05 24.49 16.90
N GLY A 540 -17.04 25.30 16.60
CA GLY A 540 -16.33 26.11 17.58
C GLY A 540 -15.55 25.27 18.62
N ALA A 541 -15.13 24.06 18.24
CA ALA A 541 -14.38 23.16 19.10
C ALA A 541 -12.88 23.53 19.13
N GLN A 542 -12.22 23.33 20.27
CA GLN A 542 -10.79 23.63 20.47
C GLN A 542 -9.92 22.42 20.11
N VAL A 543 -10.00 21.99 18.85
CA VAL A 543 -9.27 20.85 18.30
C VAL A 543 -8.65 21.22 16.96
N ILE A 544 -7.46 20.71 16.69
CA ILE A 544 -6.82 20.71 15.38
C ILE A 544 -6.33 19.29 15.04
N ALA A 545 -6.46 18.91 13.78
CA ALA A 545 -5.86 17.73 13.20
C ALA A 545 -4.69 18.14 12.31
N ARG A 546 -3.53 17.52 12.53
CA ARG A 546 -2.31 17.74 11.75
C ARG A 546 -1.50 16.45 11.67
N LEU A 547 -0.53 16.39 10.77
CA LEU A 547 0.44 15.30 10.77
C LEU A 547 1.18 15.24 12.12
N ASN A 548 1.52 14.03 12.57
CA ASN A 548 2.13 13.83 13.88
C ASN A 548 3.64 14.18 13.85
N ASP A 549 4.21 14.32 15.03
CA ASP A 549 5.63 14.65 15.22
C ASP A 549 6.55 13.43 15.14
N THR A 550 6.00 12.25 14.84
CA THR A 550 6.76 10.99 14.67
C THR A 550 6.85 10.54 13.22
N GLY A 551 6.28 11.32 12.29
CA GLY A 551 6.41 11.11 10.84
C GLY A 551 5.60 9.95 10.25
N ASP A 552 4.89 9.20 11.09
CA ASP A 552 4.26 7.93 10.75
C ASP A 552 2.72 7.96 10.93
N GLY A 553 2.12 9.15 10.88
CA GLY A 553 0.68 9.29 11.07
C GLY A 553 0.25 10.74 11.27
N PHE A 554 -0.85 10.91 11.99
CA PHE A 554 -1.44 12.20 12.31
C PHE A 554 -1.97 12.25 13.73
N ILE A 555 -2.20 13.44 14.26
CA ILE A 555 -2.74 13.66 15.60
C ILE A 555 -3.97 14.54 15.52
N VAL A 556 -4.98 14.20 16.34
CA VAL A 556 -6.10 15.09 16.65
C VAL A 556 -5.84 15.63 18.05
N GLU A 557 -5.36 16.86 18.14
CA GLU A 557 -4.92 17.48 19.40
C GLU A 557 -5.77 18.66 19.80
N SER A 558 -5.72 18.96 21.09
CA SER A 558 -6.42 20.08 21.67
C SER A 558 -5.64 21.38 21.49
N THR A 559 -6.33 22.43 21.05
CA THR A 559 -5.80 23.80 21.01
C THR A 559 -6.16 24.62 22.26
N GLY A 560 -6.89 24.03 23.21
CA GLY A 560 -7.35 24.69 24.42
C GLY A 560 -8.29 23.84 25.27
N GLY A 561 -8.52 24.29 26.51
CA GLY A 561 -9.30 23.56 27.50
C GLY A 561 -8.46 22.55 28.30
N SER A 562 -8.95 22.23 29.50
CA SER A 562 -8.23 21.35 30.44
C SER A 562 -9.14 20.43 31.25
N ALA A 563 -10.45 20.46 31.00
CA ALA A 563 -11.44 19.77 31.83
C ALA A 563 -11.64 18.30 31.44
N PHE A 564 -11.51 17.99 30.15
CA PHE A 564 -11.69 16.64 29.60
C PHE A 564 -10.49 16.22 28.74
N ASP A 565 -10.48 14.94 28.39
CA ASP A 565 -9.62 14.39 27.35
C ASP A 565 -10.23 14.67 25.98
N VAL A 566 -9.39 14.81 24.95
CA VAL A 566 -9.86 14.72 23.57
C VAL A 566 -10.32 13.29 23.35
N LYS A 567 -11.57 13.10 22.91
CA LYS A 567 -12.18 11.79 22.72
C LYS A 567 -12.66 11.62 21.29
N VAL A 568 -12.31 10.51 20.66
CA VAL A 568 -12.75 10.13 19.31
C VAL A 568 -13.53 8.82 19.39
N GLU A 569 -14.73 8.83 18.85
CA GLU A 569 -15.68 7.73 18.90
C GLU A 569 -16.20 7.39 17.51
N GLU A 570 -16.57 6.13 17.29
CA GLU A 570 -17.31 5.72 16.10
C GLU A 570 -18.74 6.27 16.16
N VAL A 571 -19.28 6.66 15.01
CA VAL A 571 -20.72 6.88 14.86
C VAL A 571 -21.34 5.59 14.34
N SER A 572 -22.43 5.14 15.00
CA SER A 572 -23.10 3.87 14.69
C SER A 572 -22.15 2.66 14.83
N SER A 573 -22.30 1.61 14.01
CA SER A 573 -21.45 0.42 14.01
C SER A 573 -20.19 0.56 13.13
N GLY A 574 -19.69 1.79 12.94
CA GLY A 574 -18.52 2.08 12.11
C GLY A 574 -17.20 1.58 12.71
N THR A 575 -16.16 1.50 11.87
CA THR A 575 -14.77 1.16 12.25
C THR A 575 -13.76 2.17 11.72
N VAL A 576 -14.22 3.40 11.41
CA VAL A 576 -13.41 4.43 10.76
C VAL A 576 -12.32 4.93 11.69
N ALA A 577 -12.68 5.32 12.92
CA ALA A 577 -11.70 5.78 13.91
C ALA A 577 -10.71 4.67 14.29
N ALA A 578 -11.18 3.42 14.35
CA ALA A 578 -10.34 2.26 14.64
C ALA A 578 -9.32 1.99 13.51
N THR A 579 -9.76 2.01 12.25
CA THR A 579 -8.89 1.78 11.08
C THR A 579 -7.92 2.95 10.85
N LEU A 580 -8.33 4.18 11.15
CA LEU A 580 -7.44 5.35 11.21
C LEU A 580 -6.49 5.34 12.42
N GLY A 581 -6.64 4.43 13.39
CA GLY A 581 -5.80 4.39 14.59
C GLY A 581 -6.03 5.53 15.59
N ILE A 582 -7.16 6.23 15.52
CA ILE A 582 -7.49 7.38 16.39
C ILE A 582 -8.65 7.12 17.35
N LYS A 583 -9.17 5.89 17.44
CA LYS A 583 -10.26 5.56 18.38
C LYS A 583 -9.77 5.55 19.82
N GLY A 584 -10.36 6.36 20.69
CA GLY A 584 -10.01 6.40 22.12
C GLY A 584 -10.14 7.79 22.73
N SER A 585 -9.44 8.00 23.84
CA SER A 585 -9.32 9.30 24.50
C SER A 585 -7.89 9.56 24.94
N GLY A 586 -7.45 10.82 24.91
CA GLY A 586 -6.16 11.22 25.43
C GLY A 586 -6.16 12.66 25.95
N THR A 587 -5.32 12.92 26.96
CA THR A 587 -5.31 14.17 27.72
C THR A 587 -5.03 15.40 26.87
N MET A 588 -4.20 15.28 25.84
CA MET A 588 -3.89 16.38 24.91
C MET A 588 -4.30 16.08 23.46
N GLY A 589 -4.64 14.84 23.15
CA GLY A 589 -5.01 14.43 21.80
C GLY A 589 -5.06 12.91 21.68
N VAL A 590 -5.45 12.44 20.50
CA VAL A 590 -5.34 11.03 20.10
C VAL A 590 -4.48 10.96 18.85
N THR A 591 -3.43 10.14 18.90
CA THR A 591 -2.42 10.04 17.84
C THR A 591 -2.62 8.77 17.04
N SER A 592 -2.76 8.91 15.73
CA SER A 592 -2.60 7.82 14.77
C SER A 592 -1.11 7.53 14.58
N ARG A 593 -0.76 6.25 14.60
CA ARG A 593 0.60 5.73 14.39
C ARG A 593 0.50 4.52 13.47
N GLN A 594 1.35 4.46 12.45
CA GLN A 594 1.54 3.25 11.65
C GLN A 594 2.42 2.22 12.36
N VAL A 595 3.25 2.68 13.30
CA VAL A 595 4.04 1.83 14.19
C VAL A 595 3.14 1.16 15.24
N THR A 596 3.48 -0.09 15.60
CA THR A 596 2.83 -0.82 16.70
C THR A 596 3.82 -1.10 17.82
N GLU A 597 3.53 -0.57 19.00
CA GLU A 597 4.32 -0.77 20.21
C GLU A 597 3.72 -1.91 21.05
N ILE A 598 4.59 -2.80 21.53
CA ILE A 598 4.24 -3.95 22.36
C ILE A 598 5.00 -3.83 23.68
N SER A 599 4.27 -3.63 24.77
CA SER A 599 4.86 -3.59 26.10
C SER A 599 5.22 -5.01 26.58
N VAL A 600 6.49 -5.20 26.90
CA VAL A 600 7.02 -6.45 27.45
C VAL A 600 7.43 -6.22 28.90
N GLU A 601 6.88 -7.01 29.80
CA GLU A 601 7.19 -6.99 31.22
C GLU A 601 8.41 -7.87 31.51
N ALA A 602 9.15 -7.57 32.57
CA ALA A 602 10.32 -8.38 32.95
C ALA A 602 9.96 -9.84 33.27
N THR A 603 8.69 -10.10 33.61
CA THR A 603 8.13 -11.43 33.90
C THR A 603 7.63 -12.17 32.67
N ASP A 604 7.52 -11.51 31.52
CA ASP A 604 7.04 -12.16 30.30
C ASP A 604 8.01 -13.24 29.83
N THR A 605 7.45 -14.34 29.36
CA THR A 605 8.12 -15.45 28.67
C THR A 605 8.07 -15.24 27.15
N LEU A 606 8.72 -16.14 26.38
CA LEU A 606 8.58 -16.11 24.92
C LEU A 606 7.14 -16.40 24.47
N GLU A 607 6.41 -17.24 25.21
CA GLU A 607 5.00 -17.52 24.94
C GLU A 607 4.14 -16.27 25.14
N ASP A 608 4.34 -15.52 26.22
CA ASP A 608 3.65 -14.24 26.46
C ASP A 608 3.93 -13.23 25.35
N ILE A 609 5.20 -13.11 24.93
CA ILE A 609 5.59 -12.22 23.82
C ILE A 609 4.93 -12.66 22.52
N THR A 610 4.86 -13.97 22.27
CA THR A 610 4.18 -14.54 21.09
C THR A 610 2.69 -14.18 21.08
N GLU A 611 2.00 -14.33 22.22
CA GLU A 611 0.60 -13.95 22.35
C GLU A 611 0.38 -12.44 22.13
N LYS A 612 1.24 -11.61 22.73
CA LYS A 612 1.19 -10.15 22.57
C LYS A 612 1.39 -9.71 21.13
N ILE A 613 2.36 -10.30 20.41
CA ILE A 613 2.57 -10.02 18.98
C ILE A 613 1.36 -10.46 18.16
N ASN A 614 0.86 -11.69 18.36
CA ASN A 614 -0.30 -12.20 17.63
C ASN A 614 -1.57 -11.35 17.88
N ALA A 615 -1.74 -10.81 19.08
CA ALA A 615 -2.86 -9.94 19.43
C ALA A 615 -2.85 -8.59 18.69
N THR A 616 -1.69 -8.14 18.19
CA THR A 616 -1.61 -6.91 17.39
C THR A 616 -2.29 -7.03 16.03
N GLY A 617 -2.36 -8.25 15.49
CA GLY A 617 -2.79 -8.53 14.12
C GLY A 617 -1.80 -8.07 13.04
N VAL A 618 -0.67 -7.45 13.38
CA VAL A 618 0.31 -6.90 12.43
C VAL A 618 1.28 -7.97 11.90
N ALA A 619 1.59 -8.92 12.76
CA ALA A 619 2.42 -10.06 12.46
C ALA A 619 1.86 -11.30 13.15
N SER A 620 2.23 -12.47 12.64
CA SER A 620 2.02 -13.74 13.31
C SER A 620 3.33 -14.22 13.92
N ALA A 621 3.31 -14.55 15.21
CA ALA A 621 4.45 -15.07 15.94
C ALA A 621 4.23 -16.55 16.30
N THR A 622 5.31 -17.32 16.26
CA THR A 622 5.35 -18.72 16.70
C THR A 622 6.70 -19.06 17.29
N ILE A 623 6.77 -20.11 18.10
CA ILE A 623 8.00 -20.60 18.71
C ILE A 623 8.45 -21.85 17.95
N ILE A 624 9.71 -21.85 17.52
CA ILE A 624 10.37 -22.97 16.88
C ILE A 624 11.39 -23.55 17.86
N ASP A 625 11.28 -24.83 18.19
CA ASP A 625 12.33 -25.57 18.87
C ASP A 625 13.30 -26.14 17.83
N ASP A 626 14.52 -25.62 17.79
CA ASP A 626 15.56 -26.06 16.84
C ASP A 626 16.25 -27.37 17.26
N GLY A 627 15.89 -27.93 18.42
CA GLY A 627 16.42 -29.19 18.94
C GLY A 627 17.86 -29.11 19.46
N THR A 628 18.43 -27.91 19.57
CA THR A 628 19.76 -27.74 20.16
C THR A 628 19.75 -28.03 21.66
N ALA A 629 20.89 -28.41 22.22
CA ALA A 629 20.98 -28.79 23.64
C ALA A 629 20.85 -27.59 24.60
N PHE A 630 21.05 -26.37 24.09
CA PHE A 630 21.00 -25.13 24.86
C PHE A 630 20.33 -24.07 24.01
N ASN A 631 19.40 -23.32 24.61
CA ASN A 631 18.73 -22.22 23.97
C ASN A 631 17.97 -22.61 22.68
N SER A 632 17.16 -23.66 22.75
CA SER A 632 16.54 -24.24 21.55
C SER A 632 15.28 -23.52 21.08
N ALA A 633 14.62 -22.76 21.95
CA ALA A 633 13.42 -22.02 21.62
C ALA A 633 13.76 -20.72 20.87
N ARG A 634 13.17 -20.53 19.69
CA ARG A 634 13.33 -19.33 18.86
C ARG A 634 11.97 -18.73 18.54
N LEU A 635 11.87 -17.42 18.70
CA LEU A 635 10.71 -16.67 18.26
C LEU A 635 10.83 -16.42 16.75
N SER A 636 9.87 -16.92 15.98
CA SER A 636 9.72 -16.61 14.56
C SER A 636 8.52 -15.70 14.37
N ILE A 637 8.73 -14.58 13.68
CA ILE A 637 7.71 -13.57 13.42
C ILE A 637 7.59 -13.42 11.90
N THR A 638 6.37 -13.57 11.39
CA THR A 638 6.05 -13.42 9.98
C THR A 638 5.07 -12.26 9.80
N SER A 639 5.37 -11.38 8.85
CA SER A 639 4.48 -10.27 8.50
C SER A 639 3.12 -10.77 8.04
N SER A 640 2.06 -10.13 8.51
CA SER A 640 0.71 -10.39 7.99
C SER A 640 0.46 -9.71 6.64
N ARG A 641 1.36 -8.80 6.22
CA ARG A 641 1.34 -8.14 4.92
C ARG A 641 2.39 -8.78 4.00
N SER A 642 1.98 -9.11 2.77
CA SER A 642 2.87 -9.60 1.72
C SER A 642 3.53 -8.45 0.96
N GLY A 643 4.59 -8.76 0.23
CA GLY A 643 5.30 -7.78 -0.59
C GLY A 643 6.38 -7.03 0.17
N ALA A 644 7.12 -6.20 -0.54
CA ALA A 644 8.14 -5.30 -0.01
C ALA A 644 7.59 -4.39 1.09
N ALA A 645 6.36 -3.90 0.91
CA ALA A 645 5.67 -3.07 1.90
C ALA A 645 5.27 -3.81 3.19
N GLY A 646 5.40 -5.15 3.22
CA GLY A 646 5.26 -5.98 4.41
C GLY A 646 6.57 -6.16 5.19
N GLY A 647 7.64 -5.47 4.81
CA GLY A 647 8.93 -5.51 5.49
C GLY A 647 8.87 -5.04 6.93
N LEU A 648 8.79 -5.98 7.87
CA LEU A 648 8.90 -5.70 9.31
C LEU A 648 10.28 -5.15 9.71
N THR A 649 10.28 -4.02 10.40
CA THR A 649 11.40 -3.56 11.21
C THR A 649 11.04 -3.75 12.68
N LEU A 650 11.99 -4.31 13.45
CA LEU A 650 11.82 -4.64 14.85
C LEU A 650 12.88 -3.93 15.68
N GLU A 651 12.42 -3.07 16.59
CA GLU A 651 13.29 -2.32 17.50
C GLU A 651 12.92 -2.64 18.95
N SER A 652 13.94 -2.77 19.81
CA SER A 652 13.78 -3.03 21.24
C SER A 652 15.11 -2.78 21.96
N ASP A 653 15.04 -2.24 23.18
CA ASP A 653 16.21 -2.09 24.05
C ASP A 653 16.81 -3.45 24.44
N PHE A 654 15.97 -4.48 24.52
CA PHE A 654 16.42 -5.85 24.67
C PHE A 654 16.85 -6.42 23.31
N ASN A 655 18.10 -6.89 23.23
CA ASN A 655 18.61 -7.51 22.01
C ASN A 655 18.11 -8.96 21.86
N PHE A 656 17.02 -9.13 21.11
CA PHE A 656 16.48 -10.43 20.70
C PHE A 656 17.33 -11.16 19.65
N GLY A 657 18.30 -10.49 19.01
CA GLY A 657 19.14 -11.06 17.96
C GLY A 657 18.34 -11.52 16.75
N PHE A 658 17.38 -10.71 16.30
CA PHE A 658 16.59 -11.03 15.13
C PHE A 658 17.46 -11.06 13.87
N ALA A 659 17.25 -12.07 13.04
CA ALA A 659 17.83 -12.19 11.72
C ALA A 659 16.72 -12.47 10.70
N THR A 660 16.81 -11.84 9.54
CA THR A 660 15.89 -12.10 8.42
C THR A 660 16.11 -13.50 7.87
N SER A 661 15.04 -14.29 7.81
CA SER A 661 15.03 -15.62 7.21
C SER A 661 14.41 -15.62 5.80
N VAL A 662 13.47 -14.73 5.54
CA VAL A 662 12.82 -14.55 4.23
C VAL A 662 12.60 -13.06 4.03
N GLU A 663 13.21 -12.47 3.00
CA GLU A 663 12.99 -11.07 2.66
C GLU A 663 11.55 -10.79 2.23
N ALA A 664 11.10 -9.56 2.46
CA ALA A 664 9.82 -9.07 1.93
C ALA A 664 10.03 -8.60 0.49
N ASP A 665 9.49 -9.34 -0.46
CA ASP A 665 9.61 -9.05 -1.89
C ASP A 665 8.23 -8.92 -2.51
N ASP A 666 8.07 -7.94 -3.41
CA ASP A 666 6.93 -7.87 -4.29
C ASP A 666 6.99 -8.96 -5.38
N ALA A 667 5.81 -9.41 -5.80
CA ALA A 667 5.68 -10.16 -7.03
C ALA A 667 6.14 -9.30 -8.20
N LEU A 668 6.81 -9.92 -9.16
CA LEU A 668 7.39 -9.24 -10.31
C LEU A 668 6.99 -9.98 -11.57
N ILE A 669 6.37 -9.25 -12.50
CA ILE A 669 6.08 -9.74 -13.85
C ILE A 669 6.73 -8.82 -14.88
N ARG A 670 7.07 -9.40 -16.01
CA ARG A 670 7.52 -8.68 -17.20
C ARG A 670 6.45 -8.70 -18.26
N ILE A 671 6.22 -7.54 -18.90
CA ILE A 671 5.35 -7.44 -20.08
C ILE A 671 6.20 -7.15 -21.31
N GLY A 672 6.09 -8.03 -22.31
CA GLY A 672 6.96 -8.08 -23.48
C GLY A 672 8.00 -9.20 -23.41
N SER A 673 8.56 -9.55 -24.58
CA SER A 673 9.52 -10.65 -24.70
C SER A 673 10.99 -10.21 -24.68
N ASN A 674 11.28 -8.95 -25.00
CA ASN A 674 12.64 -8.40 -25.00
C ASN A 674 12.87 -7.56 -23.73
N PRO A 675 13.82 -7.92 -22.85
CA PRO A 675 14.18 -7.15 -21.66
C PRO A 675 14.40 -5.64 -21.93
N GLN A 676 15.00 -5.31 -23.07
CA GLN A 676 15.37 -3.94 -23.45
C GLN A 676 14.19 -3.04 -23.81
N THR A 677 13.04 -3.62 -24.12
CA THR A 677 11.83 -2.87 -24.52
C THR A 677 10.61 -3.27 -23.67
N SER A 678 10.81 -4.16 -22.71
CA SER A 678 9.78 -4.62 -21.79
C SER A 678 9.72 -3.72 -20.57
N PHE A 679 8.57 -3.70 -19.93
CA PHE A 679 8.35 -3.05 -18.65
C PHE A 679 8.13 -4.11 -17.58
N LEU A 680 8.50 -3.77 -16.35
CA LEU A 680 8.25 -4.60 -15.19
C LEU A 680 7.08 -4.02 -14.41
N LEU A 681 6.29 -4.91 -13.82
CA LEU A 681 5.23 -4.51 -12.91
C LEU A 681 5.43 -5.26 -11.60
N THR A 682 5.26 -4.53 -10.51
CA THR A 682 5.28 -5.08 -9.15
C THR A 682 3.88 -5.18 -8.60
N SER A 683 3.69 -6.12 -7.67
CA SER A 683 2.50 -6.18 -6.84
C SER A 683 2.92 -6.66 -5.45
N SER A 684 2.35 -6.04 -4.42
CA SER A 684 2.53 -6.51 -3.04
C SER A 684 1.90 -7.89 -2.81
N THR A 685 1.12 -8.38 -3.76
CA THR A 685 0.53 -9.72 -3.76
C THR A 685 0.91 -10.46 -5.04
N ASN A 686 0.51 -11.72 -5.16
CA ASN A 686 0.66 -12.45 -6.42
C ASN A 686 -0.43 -12.12 -7.45
N SER A 687 -1.27 -11.10 -7.20
CA SER A 687 -2.34 -10.67 -8.10
C SER A 687 -2.05 -9.28 -8.66
N PHE A 688 -2.19 -9.14 -9.97
CA PHE A 688 -2.02 -7.91 -10.75
C PHE A 688 -3.37 -7.56 -11.36
N ASN A 689 -4.17 -6.83 -10.58
CA ASN A 689 -5.50 -6.38 -10.99
C ASN A 689 -5.36 -5.03 -11.70
N ASP A 690 -5.96 -4.90 -12.88
CA ASP A 690 -5.95 -3.68 -13.70
C ASP A 690 -4.56 -3.18 -14.14
N ALA A 691 -3.50 -3.96 -13.88
CA ALA A 691 -2.15 -3.78 -14.44
C ALA A 691 -2.18 -3.67 -15.98
N ILE A 692 -3.06 -4.44 -16.61
CA ILE A 692 -3.56 -4.19 -17.95
C ILE A 692 -5.05 -3.93 -17.79
N THR A 693 -5.55 -2.82 -18.33
CA THR A 693 -6.96 -2.42 -18.15
C THR A 693 -7.91 -3.58 -18.47
N GLY A 694 -8.68 -3.97 -17.46
CA GLY A 694 -9.69 -5.01 -17.55
C GLY A 694 -9.20 -6.45 -17.44
N LEU A 695 -7.91 -6.67 -17.17
CA LEU A 695 -7.37 -7.99 -16.86
C LEU A 695 -7.10 -8.14 -15.37
N GLU A 696 -7.44 -9.33 -14.88
CA GLU A 696 -7.04 -9.85 -13.58
C GLU A 696 -6.01 -10.95 -13.84
N ILE A 697 -4.79 -10.78 -13.34
CA ILE A 697 -3.67 -11.69 -13.59
C ILE A 697 -3.16 -12.20 -12.24
N ASP A 698 -3.29 -13.50 -11.97
CA ASP A 698 -2.66 -14.14 -10.82
C ASP A 698 -1.39 -14.87 -11.25
N LEU A 699 -0.27 -14.49 -10.66
CA LEU A 699 1.01 -15.16 -10.78
C LEU A 699 1.08 -16.36 -9.83
N LYS A 700 1.27 -17.56 -10.39
CA LYS A 700 1.35 -18.82 -9.64
C LYS A 700 2.77 -19.31 -9.44
N SER A 701 3.64 -19.07 -10.41
CA SER A 701 5.04 -19.50 -10.36
C SER A 701 5.92 -18.68 -11.30
N VAL A 702 7.21 -18.69 -11.04
CA VAL A 702 8.23 -18.06 -11.90
C VAL A 702 8.39 -18.87 -13.18
N GLY A 703 8.44 -18.16 -14.32
CA GLY A 703 8.63 -18.74 -15.64
C GLY A 703 10.03 -18.58 -16.19
N THR A 704 10.48 -19.56 -16.96
CA THR A 704 11.74 -19.47 -17.73
C THR A 704 11.55 -18.83 -19.11
N SER A 705 10.31 -18.67 -19.57
CA SER A 705 9.97 -18.06 -20.87
C SER A 705 8.63 -17.33 -20.82
N PRO A 706 8.41 -16.32 -21.69
CA PRO A 706 7.13 -15.61 -21.76
C PRO A 706 5.95 -16.50 -22.11
N SER A 707 4.84 -16.32 -21.39
CA SER A 707 3.50 -16.83 -21.68
C SER A 707 2.71 -15.82 -22.51
N THR A 708 2.00 -16.30 -23.52
CA THR A 708 1.06 -15.51 -24.31
C THR A 708 -0.31 -15.48 -23.63
N ILE A 709 -0.75 -14.30 -23.22
CA ILE A 709 -2.13 -14.05 -22.78
C ILE A 709 -2.96 -13.61 -23.98
N ASN A 710 -4.03 -14.32 -24.28
CA ASN A 710 -4.93 -14.01 -25.39
C ASN A 710 -6.32 -13.62 -24.87
N VAL A 711 -6.74 -12.40 -25.18
CA VAL A 711 -8.05 -11.86 -24.82
C VAL A 711 -8.92 -11.86 -26.07
N ALA A 712 -9.98 -12.66 -26.05
CA ALA A 712 -10.89 -12.80 -27.19
C ALA A 712 -12.34 -12.94 -26.74
N ARG A 713 -13.28 -12.87 -27.69
CA ARG A 713 -14.70 -13.07 -27.40
C ARG A 713 -14.96 -14.45 -26.81
N ASP A 714 -15.68 -14.51 -25.70
CA ASP A 714 -16.01 -15.76 -25.02
C ASP A 714 -17.16 -16.50 -25.71
N THR A 715 -16.86 -17.11 -26.86
CA THR A 715 -17.82 -17.95 -27.58
C THR A 715 -18.28 -19.16 -26.76
N SER A 716 -17.46 -19.62 -25.81
CA SER A 716 -17.77 -20.75 -24.94
C SER A 716 -18.82 -20.42 -23.88
N GLY A 717 -18.69 -19.26 -23.21
CA GLY A 717 -19.67 -18.73 -22.26
C GLY A 717 -20.99 -18.32 -22.92
N ILE A 718 -20.93 -17.78 -24.15
CA ILE A 718 -22.13 -17.54 -24.96
C ILE A 718 -22.88 -18.85 -25.22
N LYS A 719 -22.16 -19.89 -25.67
CA LYS A 719 -22.74 -21.23 -25.91
C LYS A 719 -23.32 -21.83 -24.62
N SER A 720 -22.62 -21.68 -23.50
CA SER A 720 -23.09 -22.13 -22.18
C SER A 720 -24.40 -21.43 -21.79
N THR A 721 -24.49 -20.11 -21.97
CA THR A 721 -25.70 -19.34 -21.68
C THR A 721 -26.89 -19.75 -22.55
N ILE A 722 -26.65 -20.02 -23.85
CA ILE A 722 -27.67 -20.57 -24.75
C ILE A 722 -28.12 -21.97 -24.27
N ASN A 723 -27.19 -22.84 -23.88
CA ASN A 723 -27.52 -24.16 -23.34
C ASN A 723 -28.31 -24.07 -22.03
N SER A 724 -27.98 -23.16 -21.12
CA SER A 724 -28.74 -22.96 -19.88
C SER A 724 -30.18 -22.54 -20.16
N PHE A 725 -30.40 -21.69 -21.18
CA PHE A 725 -31.73 -21.36 -21.65
C PHE A 725 -32.48 -22.59 -22.19
N ILE A 726 -31.84 -23.39 -23.05
CA ILE A 726 -32.42 -24.64 -23.59
C ILE A 726 -32.82 -25.58 -22.46
N THR A 727 -31.93 -25.81 -21.49
CA THR A 727 -32.21 -26.65 -20.33
C THR A 727 -33.38 -26.12 -19.52
N SER A 728 -33.42 -24.81 -19.23
CA SER A 728 -34.50 -24.19 -18.47
C SER A 728 -35.85 -24.33 -19.18
N TYR A 729 -35.86 -24.18 -20.51
CA TYR A 729 -37.06 -24.37 -21.33
C TYR A 729 -37.54 -25.82 -21.31
N ASN A 730 -36.62 -26.77 -21.52
CA ASN A 730 -36.96 -28.20 -21.49
C ASN A 730 -37.48 -28.64 -20.11
N SER A 731 -36.90 -28.14 -19.02
CA SER A 731 -37.43 -28.39 -17.67
C SER A 731 -38.85 -27.87 -17.48
N PHE A 732 -39.17 -26.68 -18.00
CA PHE A 732 -40.54 -26.15 -17.97
C PHE A 732 -41.51 -27.01 -18.80
N VAL A 733 -41.10 -27.44 -20.00
CA VAL A 733 -41.89 -28.32 -20.88
C VAL A 733 -42.13 -29.68 -20.22
N ASP A 734 -41.10 -30.29 -19.64
CA ASP A 734 -41.19 -31.59 -18.96
C ASP A 734 -42.06 -31.53 -17.71
N ALA A 735 -41.92 -30.47 -16.90
CA ALA A 735 -42.78 -30.22 -15.76
C ALA A 735 -44.24 -30.09 -16.20
N THR A 736 -44.48 -29.34 -17.28
CA THR A 736 -45.83 -29.18 -17.83
C THR A 736 -46.39 -30.52 -18.32
N LYS A 737 -45.63 -31.26 -19.14
CA LYS A 737 -46.02 -32.57 -19.67
C LYS A 737 -46.37 -33.54 -18.55
N THR A 738 -45.56 -33.57 -17.50
CA THR A 738 -45.80 -34.41 -16.31
C THR A 738 -47.10 -34.01 -15.61
N LEU A 739 -47.26 -32.72 -15.30
CA LEU A 739 -48.40 -32.19 -14.55
C LEU A 739 -49.71 -32.22 -15.35
N THR A 740 -49.67 -32.20 -16.69
CA THR A 740 -50.85 -32.25 -17.57
C THR A 740 -51.07 -33.61 -18.22
N SER A 741 -50.27 -34.63 -17.92
CA SER A 741 -50.37 -35.95 -18.56
C SER A 741 -51.68 -36.69 -18.22
N TYR A 742 -52.04 -37.67 -19.06
CA TYR A 742 -53.07 -38.66 -18.77
C TYR A 742 -52.49 -40.04 -19.05
N ASN A 743 -52.44 -40.90 -18.04
CA ASN A 743 -51.95 -42.27 -18.18
C ASN A 743 -53.13 -43.20 -18.47
N VAL A 744 -53.17 -43.74 -19.70
CA VAL A 744 -54.25 -44.60 -20.19
C VAL A 744 -54.31 -45.97 -19.51
N ASP A 745 -53.19 -46.47 -19.00
CA ASP A 745 -53.10 -47.80 -18.38
C ASP A 745 -53.58 -47.78 -16.92
N THR A 746 -53.28 -46.69 -16.21
CA THR A 746 -53.66 -46.50 -14.80
C THR A 746 -54.93 -45.66 -14.61
N ASN A 747 -55.47 -45.08 -15.70
CA ASN A 747 -56.54 -44.08 -15.68
C ASN A 747 -56.27 -42.89 -14.74
N GLN A 748 -55.01 -42.59 -14.47
CA GLN A 748 -54.59 -41.46 -13.62
C GLN A 748 -54.28 -40.22 -14.45
N ARG A 749 -54.68 -39.06 -13.92
CA ARG A 749 -54.47 -37.75 -14.53
C ARG A 749 -53.41 -37.00 -13.74
N GLY A 750 -52.52 -36.27 -14.43
CA GLY A 750 -51.68 -35.28 -13.79
C GLY A 750 -52.51 -34.21 -13.08
N VAL A 751 -51.98 -33.64 -12.01
CA VAL A 751 -52.70 -32.73 -11.11
C VAL A 751 -53.20 -31.44 -11.79
N LEU A 752 -52.67 -31.09 -12.97
CA LEU A 752 -53.07 -29.94 -13.79
C LEU A 752 -53.70 -30.34 -15.15
N ASN A 753 -54.04 -31.62 -15.35
CA ASN A 753 -54.66 -32.08 -16.60
C ASN A 753 -55.98 -31.31 -16.89
N GLY A 754 -56.08 -30.74 -18.09
CA GLY A 754 -57.23 -29.94 -18.51
C GLY A 754 -57.24 -28.49 -18.00
N ASN A 755 -56.20 -28.03 -17.30
CA ASN A 755 -56.09 -26.63 -16.89
C ASN A 755 -55.84 -25.70 -18.09
N SER A 756 -56.82 -24.84 -18.41
CA SER A 756 -56.77 -23.94 -19.57
C SER A 756 -55.68 -22.88 -19.49
N VAL A 757 -55.33 -22.41 -18.28
CA VAL A 757 -54.29 -21.40 -18.08
C VAL A 757 -52.92 -21.98 -18.41
N VAL A 758 -52.64 -23.20 -17.95
CA VAL A 758 -51.38 -23.90 -18.24
C VAL A 758 -51.24 -24.13 -19.75
N LEU A 759 -52.26 -24.67 -20.40
CA LEU A 759 -52.25 -24.93 -21.85
C LEU A 759 -52.08 -23.64 -22.68
N THR A 760 -52.75 -22.55 -22.30
CA THR A 760 -52.62 -21.27 -22.98
C THR A 760 -51.23 -20.67 -22.82
N THR A 761 -50.64 -20.81 -21.63
CA THR A 761 -49.29 -20.29 -21.33
C THR A 761 -48.23 -21.01 -22.17
N VAL A 762 -48.30 -22.34 -22.24
CA VAL A 762 -47.39 -23.16 -23.07
C VAL A 762 -47.49 -22.76 -24.54
N SER A 763 -48.71 -22.71 -25.10
CA SER A 763 -48.93 -22.37 -26.50
C SER A 763 -48.42 -20.97 -26.87
N ARG A 764 -48.59 -19.99 -25.96
CA ARG A 764 -48.03 -18.64 -26.15
C ARG A 764 -46.50 -18.66 -26.14
N LEU A 765 -45.90 -19.41 -25.23
CA LEU A 765 -44.45 -19.46 -25.06
C LEU A 765 -43.77 -20.18 -26.23
N GLU A 766 -44.33 -21.31 -26.69
CA GLU A 766 -43.93 -21.99 -27.93
C GLU A 766 -44.06 -21.07 -29.16
N GLY A 767 -45.18 -20.35 -29.26
CA GLY A 767 -45.41 -19.39 -30.34
C GLY A 767 -44.41 -18.24 -30.35
N MET A 768 -43.95 -17.79 -29.17
CA MET A 768 -42.92 -16.74 -29.07
C MET A 768 -41.54 -17.26 -29.52
N LEU A 769 -41.17 -18.49 -29.16
CA LEU A 769 -39.85 -19.06 -29.45
C LEU A 769 -39.67 -19.48 -30.91
N THR A 770 -40.75 -19.94 -31.54
CA THR A 770 -40.76 -20.36 -32.95
C THR A 770 -41.00 -19.21 -33.92
N LYS A 771 -41.32 -18.00 -33.42
CA LYS A 771 -41.61 -16.83 -34.26
C LYS A 771 -40.36 -16.36 -35.00
N LYS A 772 -40.46 -16.29 -36.32
CA LYS A 772 -39.47 -15.60 -37.15
C LYS A 772 -39.65 -14.08 -37.06
N LEU A 773 -38.57 -13.37 -36.74
CA LEU A 773 -38.57 -11.91 -36.63
C LEU A 773 -38.31 -11.27 -38.00
N SER A 774 -39.11 -10.26 -38.34
CA SER A 774 -38.94 -9.48 -39.57
C SER A 774 -38.07 -8.26 -39.30
N ILE A 775 -36.78 -8.50 -39.06
CA ILE A 775 -35.79 -7.45 -38.79
C ILE A 775 -34.95 -7.23 -40.06
N SER A 776 -34.88 -5.98 -40.52
CA SER A 776 -34.04 -5.56 -41.64
C SER A 776 -32.56 -5.65 -41.24
N ASN A 777 -31.67 -6.10 -42.14
CA ASN A 777 -30.23 -6.18 -41.92
C ASN A 777 -29.70 -7.11 -40.80
N SER A 778 -30.49 -8.05 -40.27
CA SER A 778 -29.96 -9.12 -39.40
C SER A 778 -29.79 -10.43 -40.17
N ALA A 779 -28.62 -11.06 -40.03
CA ALA A 779 -28.33 -12.41 -40.53
C ALA A 779 -29.08 -13.50 -39.74
N ILE A 780 -29.50 -13.19 -38.50
CA ILE A 780 -30.20 -14.11 -37.60
C ILE A 780 -31.60 -13.53 -37.32
N LYS A 781 -32.64 -14.30 -37.68
CA LYS A 781 -34.06 -13.92 -37.59
C LYS A 781 -34.91 -14.94 -36.82
N SER A 782 -34.38 -16.11 -36.50
CA SER A 782 -35.03 -17.11 -35.64
C SER A 782 -34.01 -17.87 -34.79
N MET A 783 -34.49 -18.47 -33.70
CA MET A 783 -33.68 -19.38 -32.87
C MET A 783 -33.16 -20.61 -33.65
N SER A 784 -33.92 -21.07 -34.64
CA SER A 784 -33.49 -22.15 -35.55
C SER A 784 -32.29 -21.79 -36.41
N GLU A 785 -32.13 -20.52 -36.79
CA GLU A 785 -30.96 -20.02 -37.53
C GLU A 785 -29.71 -19.93 -36.62
N LEU A 786 -29.90 -19.95 -35.28
CA LEU A 786 -28.83 -20.13 -34.28
C LEU A 786 -28.52 -21.60 -33.97
N GLY A 787 -29.18 -22.54 -34.65
CA GLY A 787 -29.03 -23.98 -34.42
C GLY A 787 -29.87 -24.55 -33.28
N VAL A 788 -30.78 -23.76 -32.68
CA VAL A 788 -31.72 -24.24 -31.65
C VAL A 788 -33.00 -24.76 -32.30
N GLN A 789 -33.24 -26.07 -32.17
CA GLN A 789 -34.41 -26.75 -32.72
C GLN A 789 -35.44 -27.02 -31.62
N PHE A 790 -36.73 -26.94 -31.98
CA PHE A 790 -37.88 -27.09 -31.08
C PHE A 790 -38.73 -28.29 -31.46
#